data_AF-A0AAP2APW6-F1
#
_entry.id   AF-A0AAP2APW6-F1
#
_cell.length_a   1.000
_cell.length_b   1.000
_cell.length_c   1.000
_cell.angle_alpha   90.00
_cell.angle_beta   90.00
_cell.angle_gamma   90.00
#
_symmetry.space_group_name_H-M   'P 1'
#
loop_
_entity.id
_entity.type
_entity.pdbx_description
1 polymer ?
#
loop_
_entity_poly.entity_id
_entity_poly.type
_entity_poly.pdbx_seq_one_letter_code
_entity_poly.pdbx_strand_id
1 'polypeptide(L)'
;MRMQLRRDPLIGSWAGYPMATRTYLIETGIETAFAVLAEERPDLVEATASIPASRLAAELRGDIIPNLYAGEDAEAARTAHLFKNANGSELTLRSFENSTLRPSPVRGWDFTLNGGGTSTTCGRDPRVAVGAILDARSLPIPEWIERVYRPYAQARETVLNTAVLYERGHEFYHAAARSDLLWKYDDRGNAAASSDLVNAARESIIEDLRRTLPEEVALLEATGIDLDWTLRTDVDNQVMRDLRTAGTDSYGVDTGDISAGPAGSIYVGDPNGTHVVVNRRWAQGFTSQVITIDDQVYAGVDTIRDAIAEARAQLARSPQSTEPTVETGSSNAPARDERIVDVEVEEADPSPPRVVAPVVDDTGAITFDEVDTDQEPIIATGDQDQEWVLADHLVVDHIGPAIAPPPEVDTAAAADVVEELTAASGELIVPDTEFGEPISSPLWRTGDLVKVRKESGGYAWISPATAARYASENAPEAEPEAPTQPEAASAAETAEPAVEQQEPRAGPQSVPATDFALGTDVHVPSGAKARVRANIAAARLVLELDEQQRPATAEEQAVLAQWSGWGAVPEVFDNRSKFLSEWADERAALLDLLGEKGFSQARETTLNAHYTDPAIVGELWRAVQRAGLPDGALLVEPGCGAGHFVGTAPAGVNMVGVEIEPISAKIAHYLYPSQQIRNHGFERAFATDNTFTGAIGNVPFGRWAPVDPIHNAAGLTIHNAFIAKSLALTAPGGYVAVVTSKFTSDAKRGDQRAQIAAKGDLVGAVRLPTGAFDRQAGTPVVTDVLVFRRREDDAQPTQDTVEWALPARQIAVTDAKTGEAETYWINSYFQKHPERVLGRLAVGNGQHGNQTLIVQPDTATPLAEQLRGQLDPIIDQAVEQGLGFTAAAPNPADVEVHTAPGLRTGADLDSSEVLPGTMRFNEVDSRFEQFTVGRGWSEVNCRGKDLAEQWKKLIALGETVMELSEASRDAASTVADRDVIRGRLNGLYDDYTRRWARSTDSS
;
A
#
# COMPACT_ATOMS: atom_id res chain seq x y z
N MET A 1 4.60 2.06 1.29
CA MET A 1 4.64 1.74 2.74
C MET A 1 3.29 1.96 3.44
N ARG A 2 2.79 3.20 3.67
CA ARG A 2 1.48 3.48 4.33
C ARG A 2 0.28 2.67 3.80
N MET A 3 0.09 2.58 2.48
CA MET A 3 -1.00 1.77 1.88
C MET A 3 -0.85 0.27 2.12
N GLN A 4 0.37 -0.25 2.20
CA GLN A 4 0.62 -1.68 2.45
C GLN A 4 0.34 -2.00 3.93
N LEU A 5 0.76 -1.13 4.84
CA LEU A 5 0.45 -1.21 6.27
C LEU A 5 -1.05 -1.15 6.56
N ARG A 6 -1.84 -0.41 5.75
CA ARG A 6 -3.31 -0.35 5.86
C ARG A 6 -3.99 -1.67 5.50
N ARG A 7 -3.33 -2.52 4.70
CA ARG A 7 -3.83 -3.83 4.27
C ARG A 7 -3.42 -4.95 5.23
N ASP A 8 -2.49 -4.67 6.15
CA ASP A 8 -2.05 -5.60 7.19
C ASP A 8 -3.11 -5.66 8.32
N PRO A 9 -3.75 -6.83 8.57
CA PRO A 9 -4.80 -6.96 9.58
C PRO A 9 -4.27 -6.84 11.01
N LEU A 10 -2.97 -7.03 11.26
CA LEU A 10 -2.35 -6.83 12.57
C LEU A 10 -2.09 -5.34 12.78
N ILE A 11 -1.34 -4.68 11.90
CA ILE A 11 -1.04 -3.24 12.03
C ILE A 11 -2.31 -2.40 11.93
N GLY A 12 -3.21 -2.75 11.02
CA GLY A 12 -4.47 -2.03 10.83
C GLY A 12 -5.40 -2.08 12.04
N SER A 13 -5.33 -3.14 12.85
CA SER A 13 -6.14 -3.25 14.08
C SER A 13 -5.66 -2.32 15.20
N TRP A 14 -4.41 -1.84 15.15
CA TRP A 14 -3.77 -0.99 16.16
C TRP A 14 -3.36 0.39 15.67
N ALA A 15 -3.51 0.67 14.37
CA ALA A 15 -3.16 1.98 13.84
C ALA A 15 -4.15 3.05 14.30
N GLY A 16 -3.66 4.27 14.49
CA GLY A 16 -4.42 5.39 15.07
C GLY A 16 -4.53 5.39 16.61
N TYR A 17 -4.02 4.36 17.30
CA TYR A 17 -3.93 4.39 18.77
C TYR A 17 -2.68 5.16 19.25
N PRO A 18 -2.74 5.84 20.42
CA PRO A 18 -1.60 6.59 20.95
C PRO A 18 -0.37 5.70 21.17
N MET A 19 0.81 6.27 20.97
CA MET A 19 2.10 5.59 21.09
C MET A 19 2.32 4.87 22.44
N ALA A 20 1.62 5.30 23.50
CA ALA A 20 1.63 4.67 24.83
C ALA A 20 0.88 3.32 24.90
N THR A 21 0.14 2.93 23.86
CA THR A 21 -0.55 1.63 23.76
C THR A 21 0.33 0.52 23.17
N ARG A 22 1.62 0.78 22.94
CA ARG A 22 2.60 -0.17 22.40
C ARG A 22 2.70 -1.44 23.24
N THR A 23 2.10 -2.50 22.73
CA THR A 23 2.20 -3.87 23.23
C THR A 23 3.12 -4.69 22.31
N TYR A 24 3.56 -5.86 22.76
CA TYR A 24 4.32 -6.82 21.94
C TYR A 24 3.61 -7.10 20.59
N LEU A 25 2.27 -7.10 20.56
CA LEU A 25 1.45 -7.30 19.36
C LEU A 25 1.65 -6.22 18.28
N ILE A 26 1.89 -4.97 18.68
CA ILE A 26 2.13 -3.87 17.74
C ILE A 26 3.50 -4.03 17.10
N GLU A 27 4.53 -4.37 17.89
CA GLU A 27 5.88 -4.58 17.37
C GLU A 27 5.94 -5.75 16.39
N THR A 28 5.30 -6.88 16.71
CA THR A 28 5.21 -8.02 15.79
C THR A 28 4.42 -7.66 14.52
N GLY A 29 3.36 -6.85 14.63
CA GLY A 29 2.66 -6.31 13.46
C GLY A 29 3.59 -5.52 12.54
N ILE A 30 4.39 -4.60 13.09
CA ILE A 30 5.35 -3.77 12.35
C ILE A 30 6.37 -4.61 11.59
N GLU A 31 6.97 -5.58 12.28
CA GLU A 31 7.93 -6.52 11.69
C GLU A 31 7.31 -7.32 10.54
N THR A 32 6.06 -7.77 10.73
CA THR A 32 5.32 -8.52 9.70
C THR A 32 5.11 -7.68 8.46
N ALA A 33 4.69 -6.42 8.61
CA ALA A 33 4.43 -5.61 7.44
C ALA A 33 5.72 -5.17 6.72
N PHE A 34 6.86 -5.12 7.41
CA PHE A 34 8.15 -4.98 6.76
C PHE A 34 8.51 -6.21 5.92
N ALA A 35 8.32 -7.42 6.47
CA ALA A 35 8.52 -8.66 5.72
C ALA A 35 7.61 -8.73 4.49
N VAL A 36 6.32 -8.39 4.66
CA VAL A 36 5.36 -8.30 3.55
C VAL A 36 5.75 -7.20 2.56
N LEU A 37 6.29 -6.06 3.02
CA LEU A 37 6.78 -5.02 2.13
C LEU A 37 7.94 -5.53 1.28
N ALA A 38 8.85 -6.31 1.89
CA ALA A 38 10.00 -6.86 1.21
C ALA A 38 9.63 -7.89 0.15
N GLU A 39 8.61 -8.69 0.41
CA GLU A 39 8.08 -9.67 -0.55
C GLU A 39 7.25 -9.02 -1.68
N GLU A 40 6.39 -8.05 -1.35
CA GLU A 40 5.42 -7.47 -2.30
C GLU A 40 5.98 -6.28 -3.08
N ARG A 41 7.04 -5.63 -2.57
CA ARG A 41 7.65 -4.42 -3.12
C ARG A 41 9.18 -4.44 -2.97
N PRO A 42 9.87 -5.36 -3.67
CA PRO A 42 11.34 -5.41 -3.66
C PRO A 42 11.98 -4.10 -4.14
N ASP A 43 11.29 -3.37 -5.02
CA ASP A 43 11.65 -2.02 -5.47
C ASP A 43 11.69 -0.98 -4.33
N LEU A 44 10.80 -1.11 -3.32
CA LEU A 44 10.82 -0.24 -2.15
C LEU A 44 11.91 -0.63 -1.16
N VAL A 45 12.27 -1.91 -1.08
CA VAL A 45 13.40 -2.35 -0.26
C VAL A 45 14.70 -1.84 -0.86
N GLU A 46 14.87 -1.94 -2.18
CA GLU A 46 16.03 -1.40 -2.88
C GLU A 46 16.10 0.13 -2.76
N ALA A 47 14.97 0.82 -2.91
CA ALA A 47 14.87 2.27 -2.72
C ALA A 47 15.09 2.75 -1.27
N THR A 48 14.97 1.85 -0.28
CA THR A 48 15.20 2.16 1.14
C THR A 48 16.44 1.47 1.71
N ALA A 49 17.23 0.78 0.88
CA ALA A 49 18.38 -0.03 1.30
C ALA A 49 19.49 0.80 1.95
N SER A 50 19.57 2.10 1.64
CA SER A 50 20.50 3.05 2.25
C SER A 50 20.02 3.64 3.58
N ILE A 51 18.78 3.35 4.00
CA ILE A 51 18.18 3.81 5.25
C ILE A 51 18.40 2.72 6.32
N PRO A 52 19.04 3.03 7.46
CA PRO A 52 19.18 2.06 8.54
C PRO A 52 17.82 1.51 9.00
N ALA A 53 17.69 0.19 9.12
CA ALA A 53 16.43 -0.46 9.48
C ALA A 53 15.83 0.08 10.80
N SER A 54 16.67 0.41 11.78
CA SER A 54 16.28 1.04 13.04
C SER A 54 15.65 2.42 12.86
N ARG A 55 16.13 3.22 11.89
CA ARG A 55 15.57 4.54 11.55
C ARG A 55 14.24 4.42 10.81
N LEU A 56 14.17 3.51 9.83
CA LEU A 56 12.92 3.23 9.11
C LEU A 56 11.83 2.71 10.04
N ALA A 57 12.19 1.84 10.99
CA ALA A 57 11.29 1.34 12.02
C ALA A 57 10.90 2.45 13.02
N ALA A 58 11.80 3.37 13.37
CA ALA A 58 11.49 4.51 14.23
C ALA A 58 10.50 5.50 13.57
N GLU A 59 10.67 5.82 12.28
CA GLU A 59 9.71 6.65 11.53
C GLU A 59 8.36 5.96 11.37
N LEU A 60 8.35 4.64 11.18
CA LEU A 60 7.10 3.88 11.16
C LEU A 60 6.35 3.98 12.47
N ARG A 61 7.08 3.77 13.56
CA ARG A 61 6.61 3.83 14.94
C ARG A 61 6.15 5.23 15.39
N GLY A 62 6.78 6.29 14.88
CA GLY A 62 6.53 7.68 15.27
C GLY A 62 5.52 8.43 14.40
N ASP A 63 5.66 8.35 13.08
CA ASP A 63 4.93 9.21 12.14
C ASP A 63 3.95 8.47 11.23
N ILE A 64 4.08 7.16 11.07
CA ILE A 64 3.28 6.41 10.11
C ILE A 64 2.12 5.70 10.80
N ILE A 65 2.37 4.92 11.87
CA ILE A 65 1.33 4.14 12.54
C ILE A 65 0.29 5.01 13.25
N PRO A 66 0.66 6.10 13.97
CA PRO A 66 -0.32 7.02 14.53
C PRO A 66 -1.18 7.71 13.46
N ASN A 67 -0.64 7.88 12.24
CA ASN A 67 -1.29 8.59 11.13
C ASN A 67 -1.86 7.64 10.06
N LEU A 68 -1.85 6.33 10.28
CA LEU A 68 -2.29 5.36 9.27
C LEU A 68 -3.78 5.57 8.91
N TYR A 69 -4.60 6.03 9.87
CA TYR A 69 -6.05 6.26 9.73
C TYR A 69 -6.47 7.73 9.93
N ALA A 70 -5.64 8.69 9.57
CA ALA A 70 -5.98 10.12 9.65
C ALA A 70 -6.97 10.60 8.55
N GLY A 71 -7.64 9.70 7.82
CA GLY A 71 -8.62 10.03 6.78
C GLY A 71 -9.82 9.08 6.83
N GLU A 72 -11.02 9.60 6.53
CA GLU A 72 -12.34 8.97 6.65
C GLU A 72 -12.59 7.80 5.64
N ASP A 73 -11.63 6.89 5.54
CA ASP A 73 -11.68 5.74 4.63
C ASP A 73 -12.35 4.54 5.32
N ALA A 74 -13.68 4.53 5.33
CA ALA A 74 -14.50 3.48 5.96
C ALA A 74 -14.39 2.10 5.26
N GLU A 75 -13.79 2.01 4.08
CA GLU A 75 -13.65 0.76 3.33
C GLU A 75 -12.31 0.05 3.61
N ALA A 76 -11.21 0.80 3.77
CA ALA A 76 -9.97 0.29 4.36
C ALA A 76 -10.17 -0.13 5.83
N ALA A 77 -11.11 0.52 6.54
CA ALA A 77 -11.53 0.14 7.88
C ALA A 77 -12.24 -1.23 7.96
N ARG A 78 -12.73 -1.82 6.85
CA ARG A 78 -13.40 -3.13 6.90
C ARG A 78 -12.42 -4.30 6.98
N THR A 79 -11.27 -4.20 6.32
CA THR A 79 -10.19 -5.19 6.41
C THR A 79 -9.35 -4.98 7.66
N ALA A 80 -9.20 -3.72 8.11
CA ALA A 80 -8.44 -3.32 9.29
C ALA A 80 -9.18 -3.50 10.64
N HIS A 81 -10.42 -3.98 10.64
CA HIS A 81 -11.22 -4.22 11.85
C HIS A 81 -11.60 -5.69 12.02
N LEU A 82 -10.79 -6.57 11.45
CA LEU A 82 -10.95 -8.01 11.55
C LEU A 82 -10.93 -8.48 13.01
N PHE A 83 -10.14 -7.79 13.84
CA PHE A 83 -10.08 -7.97 15.28
C PHE A 83 -10.74 -6.80 16.05
N LYS A 84 -11.42 -7.10 17.16
CA LYS A 84 -11.89 -6.17 18.19
C LYS A 84 -10.89 -6.17 19.34
N ASN A 85 -10.67 -5.00 19.94
CA ASN A 85 -9.74 -4.87 21.07
C ASN A 85 -10.42 -5.25 22.39
N ALA A 86 -9.78 -6.15 23.14
CA ALA A 86 -10.00 -6.38 24.56
C ALA A 86 -8.63 -6.66 25.21
N ASN A 87 -8.19 -5.75 26.09
CA ASN A 87 -7.04 -5.89 26.99
C ASN A 87 -5.73 -6.41 26.37
N GLY A 88 -4.95 -5.55 25.70
CA GLY A 88 -3.47 -5.50 25.63
C GLY A 88 -2.60 -6.74 25.32
N SER A 89 -3.13 -7.95 25.32
CA SER A 89 -2.39 -9.21 25.23
C SER A 89 -2.99 -10.21 24.25
N GLU A 90 -4.17 -9.95 23.69
CA GLU A 90 -4.88 -10.87 22.77
C GLU A 90 -5.65 -10.11 21.68
N LEU A 91 -5.75 -10.70 20.47
CA LEU A 91 -6.56 -10.19 19.36
C LEU A 91 -7.83 -11.02 19.22
N THR A 92 -9.00 -10.42 19.42
CA THR A 92 -10.28 -11.15 19.33
C THR A 92 -10.95 -10.88 17.99
N LEU A 93 -11.44 -11.88 17.26
CA LEU A 93 -12.18 -11.63 16.01
C LEU A 93 -13.46 -10.81 16.28
N ARG A 94 -13.66 -9.73 15.52
CA ARG A 94 -14.80 -8.82 15.71
C ARG A 94 -16.14 -9.51 15.46
N SER A 95 -16.22 -10.36 14.45
CA SER A 95 -17.42 -11.12 14.10
C SER A 95 -17.62 -12.38 14.96
N PHE A 96 -16.61 -12.77 15.76
CA PHE A 96 -16.61 -13.99 16.56
C PHE A 96 -15.96 -13.72 17.93
N GLU A 97 -16.77 -13.22 18.86
CA GLU A 97 -16.33 -12.59 20.11
C GLU A 97 -15.52 -13.47 21.07
N ASN A 98 -15.49 -14.78 20.83
CA ASN A 98 -14.80 -15.76 21.64
C ASN A 98 -13.66 -16.46 20.85
N SER A 99 -13.28 -15.94 19.69
CA SER A 99 -12.13 -16.42 18.93
C SER A 99 -10.96 -15.47 19.08
N THR A 100 -9.86 -15.93 19.65
CA THR A 100 -8.72 -15.06 20.00
C THR A 100 -7.40 -15.59 19.46
N LEU A 101 -6.52 -14.68 19.07
CA LEU A 101 -5.09 -14.92 18.88
C LEU A 101 -4.33 -14.39 20.09
N ARG A 102 -3.38 -15.17 20.61
CA ARG A 102 -2.53 -14.80 21.74
C ARG A 102 -1.05 -14.96 21.36
N PRO A 103 -0.19 -13.97 21.59
CA PRO A 103 1.24 -14.12 21.46
C PRO A 103 1.81 -14.83 22.69
N SER A 104 2.81 -15.67 22.46
CA SER A 104 3.56 -16.46 23.42
C SER A 104 5.05 -16.21 23.17
N PRO A 105 5.79 -15.66 24.16
CA PRO A 105 7.22 -15.37 24.00
C PRO A 105 8.07 -16.60 23.67
N VAL A 106 7.60 -17.78 24.05
CA VAL A 106 8.32 -19.04 23.86
C VAL A 106 7.92 -19.73 22.55
N ARG A 107 6.61 -19.75 22.24
CA ARG A 107 6.02 -20.61 21.19
C ARG A 107 5.48 -19.86 19.97
N GLY A 108 5.56 -18.53 19.95
CA GLY A 108 5.05 -17.72 18.86
C GLY A 108 3.58 -17.36 19.08
N TRP A 109 2.67 -17.82 18.23
CA TRP A 109 1.26 -17.43 18.27
C TRP A 109 0.35 -18.62 18.48
N ASP A 110 -0.66 -18.44 19.32
CA ASP A 110 -1.70 -19.43 19.57
C ASP A 110 -3.06 -18.87 19.15
N PHE A 111 -3.95 -19.72 18.61
CA PHE A 111 -5.35 -19.36 18.43
C PHE A 111 -6.29 -20.25 19.24
N THR A 112 -7.41 -19.67 19.66
CA THR A 112 -8.52 -20.38 20.32
C THR A 112 -9.84 -20.06 19.62
N LEU A 113 -10.78 -21.00 19.65
CA LEU A 113 -12.13 -20.82 19.11
C LEU A 113 -13.18 -20.92 20.21
N ASN A 114 -14.20 -20.07 20.13
CA ASN A 114 -15.38 -20.06 21.00
C ASN A 114 -15.09 -20.01 22.52
N GLY A 115 -13.92 -19.50 22.93
CA GLY A 115 -13.54 -19.39 24.34
C GLY A 115 -13.19 -20.75 24.96
N GLY A 116 -13.01 -21.78 24.13
CA GLY A 116 -12.61 -23.11 24.56
C GLY A 116 -11.17 -23.09 25.09
N GLY A 117 -10.93 -23.78 26.21
CA GLY A 117 -9.62 -23.87 26.87
C GLY A 117 -8.55 -24.66 26.09
N THR A 118 -8.77 -24.95 24.81
CA THR A 118 -7.81 -25.59 23.90
C THR A 118 -7.26 -24.54 22.94
N SER A 119 -5.95 -24.31 23.01
CA SER A 119 -5.18 -23.42 22.14
C SER A 119 -4.38 -24.22 21.13
N THR A 120 -4.40 -23.81 19.87
CA THR A 120 -3.58 -24.40 18.81
C THR A 120 -2.42 -23.46 18.48
N THR A 121 -1.19 -23.97 18.52
CA THR A 121 0.01 -23.20 18.18
C THR A 121 0.21 -23.09 16.67
N CYS A 122 0.53 -21.87 16.23
CA CYS A 122 0.71 -21.44 14.84
C CYS A 122 2.15 -21.05 14.51
N GLY A 123 3.09 -21.18 15.44
CA GLY A 123 4.48 -20.81 15.24
C GLY A 123 4.70 -19.30 15.34
N ARG A 124 5.87 -18.82 14.91
CA ARG A 124 6.29 -17.43 15.11
C ARG A 124 5.81 -16.48 14.02
N ASP A 125 5.49 -16.98 12.83
CA ASP A 125 4.94 -16.14 11.76
C ASP A 125 3.47 -15.80 12.05
N PRO A 126 3.15 -14.53 12.33
CA PRO A 126 1.80 -14.13 12.68
C PRO A 126 0.83 -14.18 11.49
N ARG A 127 1.32 -14.21 10.24
CA ARG A 127 0.49 -14.38 9.03
C ARG A 127 -0.15 -15.77 9.04
N VAL A 128 0.59 -16.77 9.51
CA VAL A 128 0.07 -18.13 9.69
C VAL A 128 -1.04 -18.14 10.73
N ALA A 129 -0.85 -17.45 11.87
CA ALA A 129 -1.86 -17.38 12.93
C ALA A 129 -3.15 -16.68 12.48
N VAL A 130 -3.04 -15.58 11.73
CA VAL A 130 -4.18 -14.87 11.14
C VAL A 130 -4.88 -15.73 10.08
N GLY A 131 -4.12 -16.40 9.22
CA GLY A 131 -4.66 -17.36 8.25
C GLY A 131 -5.44 -18.50 8.91
N ALA A 132 -4.86 -19.10 9.96
CA ALA A 132 -5.46 -20.23 10.68
C ALA A 132 -6.81 -19.88 11.31
N ILE A 133 -6.90 -18.74 12.00
CA ILE A 133 -8.16 -18.34 12.66
C ILE A 133 -9.23 -17.91 11.65
N LEU A 134 -8.85 -17.33 10.50
CA LEU A 134 -9.76 -16.99 9.41
C LEU A 134 -10.32 -18.23 8.73
N ASP A 135 -9.44 -19.18 8.41
CA ASP A 135 -9.80 -20.45 7.78
C ASP A 135 -10.71 -21.28 8.68
N ALA A 136 -10.39 -21.35 9.97
CA ALA A 136 -11.21 -22.02 10.99
C ALA A 136 -12.61 -21.40 11.16
N ARG A 137 -12.81 -20.15 10.72
CA ARG A 137 -14.10 -19.45 10.71
C ARG A 137 -14.74 -19.34 9.33
N SER A 138 -14.14 -19.96 8.31
CA SER A 138 -14.58 -19.90 6.92
C SER A 138 -14.74 -18.45 6.42
N LEU A 139 -13.83 -17.57 6.85
CA LEU A 139 -13.76 -16.18 6.41
C LEU A 139 -12.79 -16.05 5.23
N PRO A 140 -12.98 -15.04 4.36
CA PRO A 140 -12.04 -14.77 3.28
C PRO A 140 -10.62 -14.52 3.81
N ILE A 141 -9.63 -15.22 3.25
CA ILE A 141 -8.21 -15.04 3.57
C ILE A 141 -7.60 -14.07 2.54
N PRO A 142 -6.97 -12.96 2.96
CA PRO A 142 -6.27 -12.08 2.02
C PRO A 142 -5.16 -12.82 1.26
N GLU A 143 -4.99 -12.53 -0.03
CA GLU A 143 -4.08 -13.25 -0.94
C GLU A 143 -2.64 -13.38 -0.43
N TRP A 144 -2.08 -12.31 0.15
CA TRP A 144 -0.71 -12.30 0.67
C TRP A 144 -0.55 -13.11 1.97
N ILE A 145 -1.63 -13.28 2.75
CA ILE A 145 -1.66 -14.22 3.90
C ILE A 145 -1.85 -15.64 3.37
N GLU A 146 -2.71 -15.81 2.37
CA GLU A 146 -3.03 -17.11 1.78
C GLU A 146 -1.78 -17.79 1.18
N ARG A 147 -0.87 -17.01 0.58
CA ARG A 147 0.42 -17.48 0.04
C ARG A 147 1.32 -18.17 1.07
N VAL A 148 1.31 -17.69 2.31
CA VAL A 148 2.13 -18.23 3.41
C VAL A 148 1.35 -19.30 4.20
N TYR A 149 0.07 -19.05 4.45
CA TYR A 149 -0.77 -19.92 5.27
C TYR A 149 -1.13 -21.24 4.58
N ARG A 150 -1.46 -21.26 3.29
CA ARG A 150 -1.92 -22.51 2.63
C ARG A 150 -0.82 -23.60 2.59
N PRO A 151 0.43 -23.30 2.21
CA PRO A 151 1.51 -24.27 2.29
C PRO A 151 1.74 -24.78 3.73
N TYR A 152 1.73 -23.87 4.70
CA TYR A 152 1.83 -24.21 6.12
C TYR A 152 0.72 -25.16 6.56
N ALA A 153 -0.54 -24.85 6.24
CA ALA A 153 -1.70 -25.62 6.69
C ALA A 153 -1.65 -27.05 6.13
N GLN A 154 -1.26 -27.19 4.87
CA GLN A 154 -1.07 -28.49 4.23
C GLN A 154 0.09 -29.28 4.85
N ALA A 155 1.24 -28.64 5.08
CA ALA A 155 2.39 -29.28 5.72
C ALA A 155 2.06 -29.73 7.14
N ARG A 156 1.39 -28.88 7.93
CA ARG A 156 0.94 -29.19 9.28
C ARG A 156 -0.01 -30.38 9.31
N GLU A 157 -1.01 -30.40 8.44
CA GLU A 157 -1.95 -31.52 8.35
C GLU A 157 -1.22 -32.83 8.01
N THR A 158 -0.32 -32.81 7.02
CA THR A 158 0.46 -33.98 6.63
C THR A 158 1.34 -34.49 7.77
N VAL A 159 2.08 -33.61 8.44
CA VAL A 159 2.97 -33.96 9.55
C VAL A 159 2.19 -34.52 10.73
N LEU A 160 1.09 -33.89 11.14
CA LEU A 160 0.29 -34.38 12.28
C LEU A 160 -0.39 -35.70 11.97
N ASN A 161 -0.92 -35.88 10.75
CA ASN A 161 -1.52 -37.15 10.34
C ASN A 161 -0.49 -38.29 10.33
N THR A 162 0.74 -38.02 9.85
CA THR A 162 1.83 -39.00 9.89
C THR A 162 2.30 -39.26 11.32
N ALA A 163 2.39 -38.24 12.17
CA ALA A 163 2.75 -38.39 13.57
C ALA A 163 1.75 -39.28 14.32
N VAL A 164 0.44 -39.07 14.12
CA VAL A 164 -0.61 -39.97 14.66
C VAL A 164 -0.34 -41.43 14.30
N LEU A 165 0.09 -41.71 13.07
CA LEU A 165 0.40 -43.07 12.62
C LEU A 165 1.64 -43.62 13.32
N TYR A 166 2.71 -42.83 13.45
CA TYR A 166 3.94 -43.23 14.13
C TYR A 166 3.71 -43.47 15.63
N GLU A 167 3.02 -42.55 16.31
CA GLU A 167 2.69 -42.66 17.74
C GLU A 167 1.81 -43.88 18.03
N ARG A 168 0.79 -44.13 17.20
CA ARG A 168 -0.07 -45.33 17.32
C ARG A 168 0.70 -46.64 17.10
N GLY A 169 1.80 -46.59 16.36
CA GLY A 169 2.69 -47.74 16.14
C GLY A 169 3.81 -47.89 17.16
N HIS A 170 4.01 -46.93 18.08
CA HIS A 170 5.18 -46.89 18.94
C HIS A 170 4.96 -47.61 20.28
N GLU A 171 5.84 -48.56 20.64
CA GLU A 171 5.71 -49.39 21.84
C GLU A 171 5.60 -48.59 23.15
N PHE A 172 6.34 -47.48 23.29
CA PHE A 172 6.31 -46.63 24.48
C PHE A 172 4.96 -45.93 24.71
N TYR A 173 4.24 -45.55 23.64
CA TYR A 173 2.89 -44.97 23.77
C TYR A 173 1.89 -46.03 24.27
N HIS A 174 1.98 -47.26 23.77
CA HIS A 174 1.17 -48.38 24.27
C HIS A 174 1.49 -48.73 25.73
N ALA A 175 2.78 -48.77 26.10
CA ALA A 175 3.20 -49.03 27.49
C ALA A 175 2.68 -47.95 28.45
N ALA A 176 2.77 -46.67 28.06
CA ALA A 176 2.26 -45.56 28.84
C ALA A 176 0.72 -45.52 28.92
N ALA A 177 0.02 -45.85 27.82
CA ALA A 177 -1.45 -45.92 27.79
C ALA A 177 -2.01 -47.03 28.69
N ARG A 178 -1.28 -48.14 28.83
CA ARG A 178 -1.65 -49.30 29.67
C ARG A 178 -1.33 -49.11 31.16
N SER A 179 -0.46 -48.17 31.52
CA SER A 179 -0.06 -47.96 32.92
C SER A 179 -1.15 -47.30 33.76
N ASP A 180 -1.80 -48.05 34.65
CA ASP A 180 -2.79 -47.46 35.57
C ASP A 180 -2.20 -46.38 36.50
N LEU A 181 -0.89 -46.43 36.78
CA LEU A 181 -0.22 -45.43 37.60
C LEU A 181 -0.16 -44.06 36.92
N LEU A 182 0.07 -44.02 35.61
CA LEU A 182 0.13 -42.76 34.85
C LEU A 182 -1.25 -42.12 34.66
N TRP A 183 -2.32 -42.91 34.75
CA TRP A 183 -3.71 -42.45 34.61
C TRP A 183 -4.42 -42.23 35.95
N LYS A 184 -3.77 -42.59 37.06
CA LYS A 184 -4.35 -42.53 38.41
C LYS A 184 -4.80 -41.11 38.82
N TYR A 185 -4.13 -40.09 38.33
CA TYR A 185 -4.33 -38.69 38.76
C TYR A 185 -5.03 -37.81 37.72
N ASP A 186 -5.15 -38.27 36.47
CA ASP A 186 -5.73 -37.52 35.37
C ASP A 186 -6.29 -38.45 34.29
N ASP A 187 -7.62 -38.43 34.13
CA ASP A 187 -8.36 -39.20 33.13
C ASP A 187 -8.29 -38.58 31.72
N ARG A 188 -7.76 -37.35 31.60
CA ARG A 188 -7.50 -36.70 30.31
C ARG A 188 -6.21 -37.18 29.65
N GLY A 189 -5.37 -37.93 30.38
CA GLY A 189 -4.15 -38.53 29.87
C GLY A 189 -2.92 -37.62 29.86
N ASN A 190 -2.96 -36.41 30.45
CA ASN A 190 -1.83 -35.48 30.38
C ASN A 190 -0.59 -36.03 31.11
N ALA A 191 -0.80 -36.69 32.25
CA ALA A 191 0.27 -37.31 33.02
C ALA A 191 0.92 -38.47 32.25
N ALA A 192 0.13 -39.22 31.48
CA ALA A 192 0.64 -40.29 30.64
C ALA A 192 1.40 -39.75 29.40
N ALA A 193 0.84 -38.73 28.74
CA ALA A 193 1.46 -38.03 27.60
C ALA A 193 2.73 -37.25 27.98
N SER A 194 2.90 -36.88 29.26
CA SER A 194 4.10 -36.18 29.74
C SER A 194 5.14 -37.11 30.37
N SER A 195 4.95 -38.44 30.30
CA SER A 195 5.87 -39.42 30.87
C SER A 195 7.20 -39.47 30.12
N ASP A 196 8.27 -39.90 30.81
CA ASP A 196 9.59 -40.05 30.20
C ASP A 196 9.60 -41.03 29.00
N LEU A 197 8.72 -42.02 29.01
CA LEU A 197 8.49 -42.93 27.88
C LEU A 197 7.96 -42.20 26.64
N VAL A 198 6.94 -41.37 26.82
CA VAL A 198 6.33 -40.63 25.71
C VAL A 198 7.26 -39.54 25.21
N ASN A 199 7.94 -38.80 26.09
CA ASN A 199 8.92 -37.79 25.68
C ASN A 199 10.06 -38.41 24.84
N ALA A 200 10.60 -39.56 25.26
CA ALA A 200 11.66 -40.25 24.51
C ALA A 200 11.17 -40.80 23.16
N ALA A 201 9.91 -41.26 23.08
CA ALA A 201 9.32 -41.68 21.81
C ALA A 201 9.12 -40.49 20.87
N ARG A 202 8.61 -39.37 21.40
CA ARG A 202 8.35 -38.16 20.62
C ARG A 202 9.63 -37.59 20.00
N GLU A 203 10.73 -37.53 20.77
CA GLU A 203 12.05 -37.10 20.25
C GLU A 203 12.45 -37.88 18.99
N SER A 204 12.22 -39.20 18.97
CA SER A 204 12.49 -40.03 17.80
C SER A 204 11.51 -39.86 16.67
N ILE A 205 10.22 -39.72 17.00
CA ILE A 205 9.16 -39.55 16.01
C ILE A 205 9.41 -38.24 15.25
N ILE A 206 9.87 -37.19 15.93
CA ILE A 206 10.28 -35.93 15.30
C ILE A 206 11.43 -36.17 14.32
N GLU A 207 12.44 -36.96 14.68
CA GLU A 207 13.54 -37.30 13.78
C GLU A 207 13.08 -38.14 12.59
N ASP A 208 12.17 -39.09 12.80
CA ASP A 208 11.58 -39.87 11.72
C ASP A 208 10.75 -38.99 10.78
N LEU A 209 9.98 -38.03 11.32
CA LEU A 209 9.24 -37.05 10.54
C LEU A 209 10.18 -36.15 9.72
N ARG A 210 11.29 -35.69 10.30
CA ARG A 210 12.33 -34.94 9.54
C ARG A 210 12.89 -35.74 8.38
N ARG A 211 12.99 -37.07 8.54
CA ARG A 211 13.50 -37.96 7.51
C ARG A 211 12.46 -38.29 6.43
N THR A 212 11.20 -38.49 6.79
CA THR A 212 10.15 -38.92 5.86
C THR A 212 9.39 -37.77 5.20
N LEU A 213 9.28 -36.63 5.89
CA LEU A 213 8.63 -35.41 5.43
C LEU A 213 9.59 -34.21 5.56
N PRO A 214 10.78 -34.27 4.92
CA PRO A 214 11.82 -33.27 5.13
C PRO A 214 11.39 -31.86 4.70
N GLU A 215 10.61 -31.74 3.63
CA GLU A 215 10.16 -30.44 3.11
C GLU A 215 9.07 -29.85 4.00
N GLU A 216 8.09 -30.65 4.42
CA GLU A 216 7.00 -30.21 5.30
C GLU A 216 7.52 -29.86 6.69
N VAL A 217 8.41 -30.67 7.26
CA VAL A 217 9.00 -30.39 8.58
C VAL A 217 9.90 -29.15 8.51
N ALA A 218 10.74 -29.02 7.49
CA ALA A 218 11.56 -27.82 7.31
C ALA A 218 10.69 -26.56 7.18
N LEU A 219 9.56 -26.63 6.49
CA LEU A 219 8.61 -25.52 6.39
C LEU A 219 8.00 -25.17 7.75
N LEU A 220 7.56 -26.16 8.53
CA LEU A 220 7.00 -25.92 9.87
C LEU A 220 8.06 -25.31 10.81
N GLU A 221 9.27 -25.85 10.83
CA GLU A 221 10.36 -25.33 11.66
C GLU A 221 10.77 -23.91 11.22
N ALA A 222 10.82 -23.63 9.92
CA ALA A 222 11.10 -22.29 9.38
C ALA A 222 10.03 -21.26 9.77
N THR A 223 8.76 -21.67 9.90
CA THR A 223 7.68 -20.82 10.43
C THR A 223 7.70 -20.72 11.97
N GLY A 224 8.66 -21.36 12.64
CA GLY A 224 8.87 -21.30 14.08
C GLY A 224 7.98 -22.26 14.87
N ILE A 225 7.52 -23.35 14.27
CA ILE A 225 6.82 -24.42 14.98
C ILE A 225 7.81 -25.24 15.80
N ASP A 226 7.52 -25.36 17.09
CA ASP A 226 8.13 -26.36 17.96
C ASP A 226 7.35 -27.68 17.82
N LEU A 227 7.94 -28.66 17.15
CA LEU A 227 7.30 -29.95 16.92
C LEU A 227 7.14 -30.77 18.21
N ASP A 228 8.05 -30.68 19.17
CA ASP A 228 7.91 -31.38 20.46
C ASP A 228 6.67 -30.90 21.20
N TRP A 229 6.53 -29.57 21.29
CA TRP A 229 5.36 -28.99 21.90
C TRP A 229 4.08 -29.31 21.14
N THR A 230 4.10 -29.16 19.81
CA THR A 230 2.92 -29.33 18.95
C THR A 230 2.37 -30.75 19.03
N LEU A 231 3.24 -31.75 18.92
CA LEU A 231 2.83 -33.16 19.04
C LEU A 231 2.29 -33.45 20.44
N ARG A 232 2.96 -32.94 21.48
CA ARG A 232 2.50 -33.09 22.88
C ARG A 232 1.09 -32.57 23.10
N THR A 233 0.74 -31.41 22.55
CA THR A 233 -0.56 -30.78 22.79
C THR A 233 -1.66 -31.31 21.88
N ASP A 234 -1.35 -31.52 20.61
CA ASP A 234 -2.36 -31.73 19.57
C ASP A 234 -2.54 -33.21 19.22
N VAL A 235 -1.53 -34.04 19.49
CA VAL A 235 -1.49 -35.44 19.05
C VAL A 235 -1.46 -36.41 20.25
N ASP A 236 -0.44 -36.30 21.10
CA ASP A 236 -0.16 -37.29 22.16
C ASP A 236 -1.38 -37.57 23.04
N ASN A 237 -2.02 -36.52 23.57
CA ASN A 237 -3.18 -36.66 24.45
C ASN A 237 -4.36 -37.35 23.77
N GLN A 238 -4.53 -37.16 22.47
CA GLN A 238 -5.58 -37.83 21.70
C GLN A 238 -5.20 -39.29 21.44
N VAL A 239 -3.99 -39.55 20.96
CA VAL A 239 -3.50 -40.91 20.69
C VAL A 239 -3.50 -41.75 21.97
N MET A 240 -3.06 -41.20 23.10
CA MET A 240 -3.04 -41.88 24.39
C MET A 240 -4.43 -42.30 24.86
N ARG A 241 -5.44 -41.43 24.68
CA ARG A 241 -6.85 -41.75 25.00
C ARG A 241 -7.41 -42.79 24.04
N ASP A 242 -7.09 -42.70 22.75
CA ASP A 242 -7.52 -43.67 21.74
C ASP A 242 -6.95 -45.05 22.05
N LEU A 243 -5.64 -45.15 22.31
CA LEU A 243 -4.95 -46.39 22.65
C LEU A 243 -5.49 -47.00 23.96
N ARG A 244 -5.72 -46.18 25.00
CA ARG A 244 -6.29 -46.67 26.26
C ARG A 244 -7.73 -47.16 26.11
N THR A 245 -8.52 -46.52 25.25
CA THR A 245 -9.91 -46.91 24.97
C THR A 245 -9.97 -48.18 24.11
N ALA A 246 -9.06 -48.31 23.15
CA ALA A 246 -9.03 -49.41 22.18
C ALA A 246 -8.64 -50.78 22.79
N GLY A 247 -8.02 -50.80 23.98
CA GLY A 247 -7.56 -52.03 24.61
C GLY A 247 -6.40 -52.71 23.86
N THR A 248 -6.03 -53.93 24.26
CA THR A 248 -4.76 -54.58 23.91
C THR A 248 -4.56 -54.99 22.44
N ASP A 249 -5.59 -54.94 21.57
CA ASP A 249 -5.58 -55.71 20.31
C ASP A 249 -5.61 -54.90 19.00
N SER A 250 -5.64 -53.57 19.03
CA SER A 250 -5.94 -52.82 17.79
C SER A 250 -4.77 -52.61 16.83
N TYR A 251 -3.52 -52.69 17.29
CA TYR A 251 -2.33 -52.30 16.49
C TYR A 251 -1.14 -53.28 16.54
N GLY A 252 -1.27 -54.44 17.17
CA GLY A 252 -0.31 -55.55 17.04
C GLY A 252 1.10 -55.34 17.64
N VAL A 253 1.30 -54.38 18.55
CA VAL A 253 2.58 -54.14 19.24
C VAL A 253 2.62 -54.91 20.56
N ASP A 254 3.55 -55.87 20.69
CA ASP A 254 3.81 -56.62 21.93
C ASP A 254 4.65 -55.76 22.88
N THR A 255 4.05 -55.25 23.96
CA THR A 255 4.67 -54.25 24.86
C THR A 255 4.92 -54.81 26.27
N GLY A 256 4.89 -56.14 26.41
CA GLY A 256 4.83 -56.79 27.72
C GLY A 256 6.05 -56.59 28.63
N ASP A 257 7.15 -56.04 28.11
CA ASP A 257 8.40 -55.84 28.82
C ASP A 257 8.62 -54.41 29.34
N ILE A 258 7.75 -53.43 29.07
CA ILE A 258 7.95 -52.04 29.57
C ILE A 258 6.73 -51.60 30.37
N SER A 259 6.96 -51.12 31.59
CA SER A 259 5.91 -50.55 32.44
C SER A 259 6.39 -49.33 33.24
N ALA A 260 5.48 -48.40 33.53
CA ALA A 260 5.78 -47.22 34.33
C ALA A 260 5.54 -47.49 35.83
N GLY A 261 6.49 -47.06 36.66
CA GLY A 261 6.54 -47.24 38.10
C GLY A 261 6.30 -45.95 38.92
N PRO A 262 6.38 -46.06 40.26
CA PRO A 262 6.23 -44.91 41.16
C PRO A 262 7.30 -43.83 40.90
N ALA A 263 6.95 -42.57 41.14
CA ALA A 263 7.88 -41.43 41.02
C ALA A 263 8.56 -41.27 39.64
N GLY A 264 7.98 -41.82 38.57
CA GLY A 264 8.50 -41.68 37.20
C GLY A 264 9.48 -42.77 36.79
N SER A 265 9.71 -43.79 37.62
CA SER A 265 10.55 -44.94 37.25
C SER A 265 10.01 -45.68 36.02
N ILE A 266 10.89 -46.22 35.19
CA ILE A 266 10.55 -47.10 34.07
C ILE A 266 11.10 -48.48 34.38
N TYR A 267 10.24 -49.48 34.41
CA TYR A 267 10.61 -50.88 34.55
C TYR A 267 10.71 -51.50 33.16
N VAL A 268 11.87 -52.10 32.89
CA VAL A 268 12.11 -52.94 31.71
C VAL A 268 12.23 -54.39 32.20
N GLY A 269 11.40 -55.31 31.70
CA GLY A 269 11.22 -56.69 32.18
C GLY A 269 9.89 -56.91 32.91
N ASP A 270 9.72 -58.08 33.53
CA ASP A 270 8.53 -58.40 34.33
C ASP A 270 8.60 -57.68 35.70
N PRO A 271 7.67 -56.76 36.04
CA PRO A 271 7.67 -56.10 37.34
C PRO A 271 7.45 -57.06 38.52
N ASN A 272 6.96 -58.28 38.27
CA ASN A 272 6.86 -59.35 39.26
C ASN A 272 8.04 -60.36 39.20
N GLY A 273 9.03 -60.11 38.34
CA GLY A 273 10.21 -60.95 38.09
C GLY A 273 11.51 -60.13 37.96
N THR A 274 12.45 -60.55 37.10
CA THR A 274 13.68 -59.80 36.82
C THR A 274 13.36 -58.58 35.96
N HIS A 275 13.59 -57.39 36.52
CA HIS A 275 13.45 -56.12 35.82
C HIS A 275 14.64 -55.22 36.13
N VAL A 276 14.94 -54.33 35.20
CA VAL A 276 15.92 -53.26 35.35
C VAL A 276 15.15 -51.94 35.47
N VAL A 277 15.57 -51.10 36.42
CA VAL A 277 14.90 -49.82 36.69
C VAL A 277 15.67 -48.68 36.04
N VAL A 278 15.01 -47.97 35.14
CA VAL A 278 15.51 -46.71 34.58
C VAL A 278 14.87 -45.54 35.33
N ASN A 279 15.69 -44.60 35.81
CA ASN A 279 15.25 -43.41 36.54
C ASN A 279 15.93 -42.16 36.01
N ARG A 280 15.25 -41.01 36.15
CA ARG A 280 15.85 -39.69 35.98
C ARG A 280 15.86 -38.97 37.34
N ARG A 281 17.03 -38.59 37.85
CA ARG A 281 17.19 -37.99 39.20
C ARG A 281 18.13 -36.79 39.20
N TRP A 282 17.96 -35.90 40.17
CA TRP A 282 18.89 -34.80 40.40
C TRP A 282 20.19 -35.31 41.03
N ALA A 283 21.33 -35.06 40.39
CA ALA A 283 22.64 -35.37 40.96
C ALA A 283 23.06 -34.29 41.96
N GLN A 284 23.64 -34.67 43.10
CA GLN A 284 24.13 -33.69 44.09
C GLN A 284 25.22 -32.81 43.49
N GLY A 285 25.05 -31.48 43.59
CA GLY A 285 26.03 -30.50 43.11
C GLY A 285 25.97 -30.21 41.60
N PHE A 286 25.07 -30.85 40.86
CA PHE A 286 24.85 -30.57 39.44
C PHE A 286 23.64 -29.66 39.23
N THR A 287 23.68 -28.86 38.16
CA THR A 287 22.57 -28.00 37.73
C THR A 287 21.55 -28.75 36.85
N SER A 288 21.77 -30.05 36.58
CA SER A 288 20.95 -30.89 35.68
C SER A 288 20.63 -32.28 36.26
N GLN A 289 19.61 -32.94 35.70
CA GLN A 289 19.22 -34.32 36.04
C GLN A 289 20.08 -35.33 35.27
N VAL A 290 20.37 -36.47 35.89
CA VAL A 290 21.09 -37.62 35.29
C VAL A 290 20.17 -38.83 35.15
N ILE A 291 20.42 -39.65 34.12
CA ILE A 291 19.74 -40.92 33.90
C ILE A 291 20.53 -42.02 34.61
N THR A 292 19.84 -42.83 35.40
CA THR A 292 20.42 -43.97 36.10
C THR A 292 19.73 -45.25 35.68
N ILE A 293 20.51 -46.30 35.45
CA ILE A 293 20.05 -47.67 35.29
C ILE A 293 20.42 -48.39 36.59
N ASP A 294 19.43 -48.88 37.34
CA ASP A 294 19.59 -49.45 38.69
C ASP A 294 20.45 -48.58 39.62
N ASP A 295 20.11 -47.28 39.68
CA ASP A 295 20.80 -46.25 40.46
C ASP A 295 22.28 -46.00 40.08
N GLN A 296 22.76 -46.53 38.95
CA GLN A 296 24.09 -46.24 38.39
C GLN A 296 24.05 -45.39 37.12
N VAL A 297 25.03 -44.51 36.95
CA VAL A 297 25.22 -43.69 35.75
C VAL A 297 26.19 -44.41 34.80
N TYR A 298 25.82 -44.52 33.53
CA TYR A 298 26.61 -45.19 32.50
C TYR A 298 27.16 -44.17 31.50
N ALA A 299 28.43 -44.30 31.15
CA ALA A 299 29.05 -43.43 30.13
C ALA A 299 28.45 -43.72 28.74
N GLY A 300 27.99 -42.67 28.05
CA GLY A 300 27.33 -42.78 26.74
C GLY A 300 25.85 -43.20 26.79
N VAL A 301 25.23 -43.21 27.98
CA VAL A 301 23.78 -43.34 28.13
C VAL A 301 23.22 -41.97 28.47
N ASP A 302 22.90 -41.22 27.43
CA ASP A 302 22.47 -39.82 27.56
C ASP A 302 20.94 -39.69 27.44
N THR A 303 20.24 -40.70 26.90
CA THR A 303 18.78 -40.69 26.70
C THR A 303 18.06 -41.84 27.39
N ILE A 304 16.75 -41.68 27.63
CA ILE A 304 15.89 -42.74 28.19
C ILE A 304 15.83 -43.95 27.24
N ARG A 305 15.90 -43.71 25.92
CA ARG A 305 15.97 -44.78 24.93
C ARG A 305 17.25 -45.59 25.07
N ASP A 306 18.40 -44.93 25.19
CA ASP A 306 19.69 -45.61 25.37
C ASP A 306 19.69 -46.40 26.67
N ALA A 307 19.08 -45.85 27.72
CA ALA A 307 18.93 -46.53 29.00
C ALA A 307 18.00 -47.75 28.92
N ILE A 308 16.89 -47.67 28.17
CA ILE A 308 16.01 -48.83 27.93
C ILE A 308 16.72 -49.88 27.06
N ALA A 309 17.49 -49.46 26.05
CA ALA A 309 18.25 -50.37 25.20
C ALA A 309 19.36 -51.08 26.00
N GLU A 310 20.08 -50.35 26.85
CA GLU A 310 21.08 -50.92 27.76
C GLU A 310 20.43 -51.78 28.84
N ALA A 311 19.27 -51.40 29.38
CA ALA A 311 18.49 -52.22 30.31
C ALA A 311 18.04 -53.55 29.65
N ARG A 312 17.53 -53.49 28.41
CA ARG A 312 17.24 -54.69 27.60
C ARG A 312 18.50 -55.52 27.37
N ALA A 313 19.62 -54.88 27.08
CA ALA A 313 20.90 -55.56 26.93
C ALA A 313 21.39 -56.17 28.24
N GLN A 314 21.18 -55.54 29.40
CA GLN A 314 21.49 -56.07 30.73
C GLN A 314 20.60 -57.26 31.08
N LEU A 315 19.33 -57.23 30.71
CA LEU A 315 18.43 -58.38 30.86
C LEU A 315 18.80 -59.53 29.92
N ALA A 316 19.33 -59.22 28.73
CA ALA A 316 19.83 -60.21 27.79
C ALA A 316 21.23 -60.75 28.17
N ARG A 317 22.07 -59.95 28.84
CA ARG A 317 23.40 -60.30 29.37
C ARG A 317 23.32 -60.98 30.73
N SER A 318 22.30 -60.65 31.52
CA SER A 318 21.91 -61.41 32.69
C SER A 318 21.56 -62.80 32.18
N PRO A 319 22.33 -63.84 32.51
CA PRO A 319 21.92 -65.18 32.19
C PRO A 319 20.52 -65.35 32.78
N GLN A 320 19.60 -65.92 32.02
CA GLN A 320 18.46 -66.60 32.60
C GLN A 320 19.01 -67.47 33.76
N SER A 321 18.89 -67.02 35.00
CA SER A 321 18.84 -67.95 36.10
C SER A 321 17.48 -68.60 35.96
N THR A 322 17.50 -69.69 35.21
CA THR A 322 16.62 -70.82 35.39
C THR A 322 16.15 -70.91 36.83
N GLU A 323 14.83 -70.79 37.00
CA GLU A 323 13.99 -71.26 38.11
C GLU A 323 14.39 -70.85 39.54
N PRO A 324 13.49 -70.22 40.33
CA PRO A 324 13.54 -70.40 41.77
C PRO A 324 12.97 -71.79 42.08
N THR A 325 13.85 -72.78 42.23
CA THR A 325 13.53 -73.92 43.08
C THR A 325 13.41 -73.40 44.50
N VAL A 326 12.25 -73.66 45.10
CA VAL A 326 11.94 -73.45 46.52
C VAL A 326 13.04 -74.06 47.38
N GLU A 327 13.66 -73.28 48.28
CA GLU A 327 14.05 -73.77 49.60
C GLU A 327 14.31 -72.63 50.62
N THR A 328 13.40 -72.57 51.59
CA THR A 328 13.49 -72.15 53.00
C THR A 328 14.77 -71.50 53.55
N GLY A 329 14.61 -70.39 54.29
CA GLY A 329 15.41 -70.17 55.52
C GLY A 329 15.75 -68.72 55.95
N SER A 330 14.98 -68.20 56.90
CA SER A 330 15.41 -67.46 58.10
C SER A 330 16.32 -66.21 58.06
N SER A 331 15.71 -65.10 58.52
CA SER A 331 16.16 -64.14 59.56
C SER A 331 17.32 -63.15 59.34
N ASN A 332 16.99 -61.91 59.77
CA ASN A 332 17.79 -60.88 60.44
C ASN A 332 18.51 -59.80 59.62
N ALA A 333 18.08 -58.54 59.87
CA ALA A 333 18.86 -57.30 59.81
C ALA A 333 20.01 -57.30 60.86
N PRO A 334 20.90 -56.28 61.03
CA PRO A 334 20.94 -54.91 60.45
C PRO A 334 22.35 -54.28 60.15
N ALA A 335 22.34 -53.05 59.61
CA ALA A 335 23.15 -51.84 59.91
C ALA A 335 24.72 -51.79 59.99
N ARG A 336 25.26 -50.71 59.35
CA ARG A 336 26.35 -49.75 59.73
C ARG A 336 27.82 -50.20 59.80
N ASP A 337 28.69 -49.48 59.06
CA ASP A 337 29.79 -48.57 59.51
C ASP A 337 30.78 -48.34 58.33
N GLU A 338 31.03 -47.12 57.88
CA GLU A 338 32.00 -46.11 58.39
C GLU A 338 33.49 -46.42 58.11
N ARG A 339 34.08 -45.52 57.30
CA ARG A 339 35.38 -44.83 57.44
C ARG A 339 36.69 -45.35 56.78
N ILE A 340 37.22 -44.45 55.92
CA ILE A 340 38.60 -43.85 55.86
C ILE A 340 39.72 -44.85 55.45
N VAL A 341 40.67 -44.58 54.54
CA VAL A 341 41.66 -43.49 54.46
C VAL A 341 42.17 -43.26 53.03
N ASP A 342 42.41 -41.98 52.78
CA ASP A 342 43.17 -41.23 51.78
C ASP A 342 44.32 -41.90 51.01
N VAL A 343 44.46 -41.48 49.75
CA VAL A 343 45.74 -41.20 49.10
C VAL A 343 45.62 -39.86 48.36
N GLU A 344 46.30 -38.84 48.88
CA GLU A 344 46.67 -37.61 48.14
C GLU A 344 47.57 -37.97 46.97
N VAL A 345 47.44 -37.31 45.80
CA VAL A 345 48.52 -36.60 45.08
C VAL A 345 47.92 -35.65 44.03
N GLU A 346 48.29 -34.37 44.19
CA GLU A 346 48.40 -33.24 43.24
C GLU A 346 47.19 -32.70 42.47
N GLU A 347 46.74 -31.53 42.94
CA GLU A 347 46.07 -30.51 42.14
C GLU A 347 46.98 -30.04 40.98
N ALA A 348 46.52 -30.25 39.75
CA ALA A 348 46.94 -29.46 38.59
C ALA A 348 45.74 -28.61 38.16
N ASP A 349 45.91 -27.30 38.23
CA ASP A 349 44.94 -26.27 37.86
C ASP A 349 44.56 -26.40 36.36
N PRO A 350 43.28 -26.52 35.98
CA PRO A 350 42.91 -26.54 34.57
C PRO A 350 43.02 -25.15 33.96
N SER A 351 43.89 -25.01 32.94
CA SER A 351 43.99 -23.82 32.10
C SER A 351 42.61 -23.41 31.53
N PRO A 352 42.33 -22.09 31.40
CA PRO A 352 41.09 -21.61 30.79
C PRO A 352 41.04 -21.95 29.28
N PRO A 353 39.85 -22.09 28.69
CA PRO A 353 39.69 -22.43 27.27
C PRO A 353 40.19 -21.30 26.36
N ARG A 354 41.13 -21.63 25.45
CA ARG A 354 41.53 -20.80 24.30
C ARG A 354 40.44 -20.86 23.22
N VAL A 355 39.95 -19.72 22.76
CA VAL A 355 39.10 -19.59 21.57
C VAL A 355 40.00 -19.34 20.36
N VAL A 356 39.91 -20.20 19.33
CA VAL A 356 40.58 -20.01 18.04
C VAL A 356 39.57 -19.42 17.06
N ALA A 357 39.88 -18.27 16.47
CA ALA A 357 39.10 -17.71 15.35
C ALA A 357 39.79 -18.05 14.01
N PRO A 358 39.02 -18.35 12.94
CA PRO A 358 39.55 -18.67 11.62
C PRO A 358 40.06 -17.41 10.90
N VAL A 359 41.21 -17.51 10.21
CA VAL A 359 41.65 -16.52 9.22
C VAL A 359 41.62 -17.15 7.83
N VAL A 360 41.10 -16.38 6.87
CA VAL A 360 41.01 -16.73 5.46
C VAL A 360 42.21 -16.12 4.75
N ASP A 361 42.97 -16.94 4.02
CA ASP A 361 44.08 -16.42 3.20
C ASP A 361 43.59 -15.84 1.88
N ASP A 362 44.51 -15.24 1.13
CA ASP A 362 44.27 -14.49 -0.11
C ASP A 362 43.66 -15.34 -1.25
N THR A 363 43.43 -16.64 -1.04
CA THR A 363 42.72 -17.54 -1.97
C THR A 363 41.33 -17.97 -1.50
N GLY A 364 40.93 -17.62 -0.27
CA GLY A 364 39.62 -17.97 0.30
C GLY A 364 39.60 -19.24 1.15
N ALA A 365 40.75 -19.81 1.54
CA ALA A 365 40.81 -20.99 2.41
C ALA A 365 41.07 -20.62 3.89
N ILE A 366 40.34 -21.26 4.82
CA ILE A 366 40.51 -21.06 6.27
C ILE A 366 41.65 -21.96 6.78
N THR A 367 42.66 -21.37 7.45
CA THR A 367 43.68 -22.10 8.22
C THR A 367 43.89 -21.50 9.62
N PHE A 368 44.45 -22.28 10.56
CA PHE A 368 44.58 -21.93 11.99
C PHE A 368 46.05 -21.93 12.43
N ASP A 369 46.56 -20.81 12.97
CA ASP A 369 47.84 -20.75 13.69
C ASP A 369 47.77 -19.73 14.86
N GLU A 370 48.47 -20.02 15.97
CA GLU A 370 48.38 -19.37 17.31
C GLU A 370 49.27 -18.12 17.51
N VAL A 371 48.75 -17.07 18.17
CA VAL A 371 49.60 -16.02 18.81
C VAL A 371 48.99 -15.50 20.14
N ASP A 372 49.86 -15.33 21.14
CA ASP A 372 49.66 -15.01 22.56
C ASP A 372 49.02 -13.65 22.91
N THR A 373 48.23 -13.62 23.99
CA THR A 373 47.76 -12.39 24.66
C THR A 373 48.07 -12.41 26.16
N ASP A 374 49.23 -11.87 26.54
CA ASP A 374 49.54 -11.49 27.92
C ASP A 374 49.34 -9.98 28.10
N GLN A 375 48.18 -9.58 28.64
CA GLN A 375 48.05 -8.44 29.57
C GLN A 375 46.63 -8.34 30.18
N GLU A 376 46.57 -8.61 31.48
CA GLU A 376 45.38 -8.53 32.34
C GLU A 376 45.16 -7.12 32.97
N PRO A 377 43.97 -6.85 33.56
CA PRO A 377 43.36 -5.53 33.68
C PRO A 377 43.65 -4.81 35.01
N ILE A 378 43.42 -3.49 35.03
CA ILE A 378 43.42 -2.70 36.27
C ILE A 378 42.01 -2.16 36.53
N ILE A 379 41.40 -2.66 37.61
CA ILE A 379 40.22 -2.09 38.27
C ILE A 379 40.72 -1.06 39.30
N ALA A 380 40.23 0.18 39.24
CA ALA A 380 40.37 1.14 40.32
C ALA A 380 39.02 1.79 40.64
N THR A 381 38.64 1.62 41.90
CA THR A 381 37.50 2.23 42.60
C THR A 381 37.67 3.74 42.79
N GLY A 382 36.61 4.54 42.59
CA GLY A 382 36.62 5.97 42.94
C GLY A 382 35.34 6.70 42.58
N ASP A 383 34.55 6.99 43.61
CA ASP A 383 33.34 7.83 43.68
C ASP A 383 33.60 9.27 43.20
N GLN A 384 32.87 9.77 42.17
CA GLN A 384 32.47 11.19 41.94
C GLN A 384 31.41 11.30 40.83
N ASP A 385 30.41 12.16 41.07
CA ASP A 385 29.30 12.53 40.18
C ASP A 385 29.73 12.91 38.75
N GLN A 386 29.15 12.25 37.73
CA GLN A 386 29.02 12.81 36.38
C GLN A 386 27.89 12.14 35.57
N GLU A 387 27.11 13.01 34.92
CA GLU A 387 26.11 12.84 33.85
C GLU A 387 25.97 11.47 33.17
N TRP A 388 24.73 10.97 33.12
CA TRP A 388 24.34 9.87 32.24
C TRP A 388 24.30 10.34 30.78
N VAL A 389 25.39 10.07 30.05
CA VAL A 389 25.40 10.06 28.58
C VAL A 389 25.04 8.63 28.13
N LEU A 390 23.89 8.48 27.47
CA LEU A 390 23.55 7.27 26.71
C LEU A 390 24.36 7.27 25.41
N ALA A 391 25.48 6.56 25.42
CA ALA A 391 26.04 5.96 24.22
C ALA A 391 25.80 4.46 24.33
N ASP A 392 24.92 3.92 23.50
CA ASP A 392 25.31 2.78 22.69
C ASP A 392 24.39 2.57 21.50
N HIS A 393 25.07 2.27 20.40
CA HIS A 393 24.57 2.10 19.07
C HIS A 393 24.02 0.67 18.92
N LEU A 394 22.78 0.54 18.44
CA LEU A 394 22.31 -0.74 17.92
C LEU A 394 22.87 -0.90 16.50
N VAL A 395 23.90 -1.74 16.37
CA VAL A 395 24.39 -2.25 15.10
C VAL A 395 23.39 -3.28 14.58
N VAL A 396 22.93 -3.13 13.33
CA VAL A 396 22.23 -4.18 12.58
C VAL A 396 23.11 -4.51 11.39
N ASP A 397 23.61 -5.75 11.36
CA ASP A 397 24.44 -6.29 10.28
C ASP A 397 23.70 -6.31 8.93
N HIS A 398 24.48 -6.10 7.87
CA HIS A 398 24.04 -6.20 6.47
C HIS A 398 23.90 -7.66 6.00
N ILE A 399 22.85 -7.92 5.21
CA ILE A 399 22.74 -9.11 4.35
C ILE A 399 22.73 -8.63 2.89
N GLY A 400 23.77 -8.95 2.11
CA GLY A 400 23.88 -8.74 0.65
C GLY A 400 25.33 -8.98 0.12
N PRO A 401 25.54 -9.45 -1.13
CA PRO A 401 26.85 -9.91 -1.61
C PRO A 401 27.78 -8.75 -2.05
N ALA A 402 29.10 -8.93 -1.86
CA ALA A 402 30.15 -7.91 -2.05
C ALA A 402 30.66 -7.78 -3.51
N ILE A 403 31.00 -6.54 -3.92
CA ILE A 403 31.68 -6.20 -5.19
C ILE A 403 33.08 -5.66 -4.87
N ALA A 404 34.11 -6.04 -5.65
CA ALA A 404 35.52 -5.70 -5.44
C ALA A 404 35.93 -4.30 -5.99
N PRO A 405 36.97 -3.64 -5.43
CA PRO A 405 37.39 -2.28 -5.84
C PRO A 405 38.45 -2.27 -6.98
N PRO A 406 38.61 -1.16 -7.74
CA PRO A 406 39.53 -1.03 -8.88
C PRO A 406 40.96 -0.57 -8.48
N PRO A 407 41.98 -0.64 -9.37
CA PRO A 407 43.39 -0.49 -9.01
C PRO A 407 43.90 0.97 -8.99
N GLU A 408 44.95 1.22 -8.19
CA GLU A 408 45.57 2.53 -7.94
C GLU A 408 46.50 3.02 -9.08
N VAL A 409 46.53 4.35 -9.32
CA VAL A 409 47.41 5.04 -10.28
C VAL A 409 48.30 6.06 -9.55
N ASP A 410 49.58 6.13 -9.92
CA ASP A 410 50.63 6.96 -9.30
C ASP A 410 50.40 8.46 -9.52
N THR A 411 50.17 9.19 -8.42
CA THR A 411 49.72 10.58 -8.39
C THR A 411 50.85 11.59 -8.63
N ALA A 412 52.11 11.21 -8.46
CA ALA A 412 53.25 12.13 -8.58
C ALA A 412 53.54 12.52 -10.05
N ALA A 413 53.42 11.57 -10.98
CA ALA A 413 53.64 11.83 -12.39
C ALA A 413 52.54 12.71 -13.03
N ALA A 414 51.34 12.72 -12.44
CA ALA A 414 50.21 13.50 -12.94
C ALA A 414 50.36 15.00 -12.63
N ALA A 415 51.04 15.37 -11.54
CA ALA A 415 51.20 16.76 -11.12
C ALA A 415 52.13 17.55 -12.05
N ASP A 416 53.26 16.96 -12.46
CA ASP A 416 54.25 17.62 -13.34
C ASP A 416 53.67 17.90 -14.74
N VAL A 417 52.80 17.02 -15.25
CA VAL A 417 52.13 17.17 -16.55
C VAL A 417 51.12 18.33 -16.55
N VAL A 418 50.45 18.56 -15.41
CA VAL A 418 49.44 19.63 -15.27
C VAL A 418 50.10 21.01 -15.22
N GLU A 419 51.25 21.14 -14.57
CA GLU A 419 51.97 22.42 -14.47
C GLU A 419 52.52 22.86 -15.84
N GLU A 420 53.02 21.91 -16.64
CA GLU A 420 53.56 22.19 -17.98
C GLU A 420 52.44 22.53 -19.01
N LEU A 421 51.27 21.89 -18.90
CA LEU A 421 50.13 22.11 -19.81
C LEU A 421 49.31 23.37 -19.48
N THR A 422 49.13 23.70 -18.19
CA THR A 422 48.42 24.93 -17.79
C THR A 422 49.20 26.20 -18.15
N ALA A 423 50.53 26.12 -18.23
CA ALA A 423 51.38 27.21 -18.71
C ALA A 423 51.29 27.44 -20.23
N ALA A 424 50.85 26.45 -21.02
CA ALA A 424 50.89 26.49 -22.48
C ALA A 424 49.53 26.82 -23.15
N SER A 425 48.38 26.47 -22.55
CA SER A 425 47.07 26.53 -23.24
C SER A 425 46.06 27.55 -22.70
N GLY A 426 46.22 28.06 -21.48
CA GLY A 426 45.28 29.02 -20.87
C GLY A 426 43.89 28.43 -20.57
N GLU A 427 43.62 28.16 -19.29
CA GLU A 427 42.38 27.56 -18.73
C GLU A 427 41.91 26.25 -19.40
N LEU A 428 42.10 25.12 -18.70
CA LEU A 428 41.59 23.82 -19.13
C LEU A 428 40.05 23.81 -19.11
N ILE A 429 39.44 23.51 -20.27
CA ILE A 429 37.99 23.40 -20.41
C ILE A 429 37.56 21.94 -20.25
N VAL A 430 36.54 21.71 -19.42
CA VAL A 430 35.93 20.40 -19.15
C VAL A 430 34.44 20.40 -19.50
N PRO A 431 33.84 19.25 -19.85
CA PRO A 431 32.41 19.16 -20.14
C PRO A 431 31.56 19.54 -18.93
N ASP A 432 30.34 20.03 -19.16
CA ASP A 432 29.44 20.50 -18.09
C ASP A 432 29.07 19.40 -17.07
N THR A 433 29.16 18.14 -17.49
CA THR A 433 28.93 16.94 -16.68
C THR A 433 30.03 16.65 -15.65
N GLU A 434 31.18 17.34 -15.72
CA GLU A 434 32.23 17.22 -14.70
C GLU A 434 31.86 18.08 -13.48
N PHE A 435 31.56 17.46 -12.34
CA PHE A 435 31.05 18.16 -11.16
C PHE A 435 32.15 18.70 -10.23
N GLY A 436 33.41 18.32 -10.45
CA GLY A 436 34.50 18.70 -9.55
C GLY A 436 34.64 17.76 -8.35
N GLU A 437 35.71 17.95 -7.59
CA GLU A 437 35.96 17.24 -6.34
C GLU A 437 34.95 17.69 -5.27
N PRO A 438 34.26 16.76 -4.60
CA PRO A 438 33.31 17.10 -3.54
C PRO A 438 34.02 17.75 -2.35
N ILE A 439 33.38 18.69 -1.64
CA ILE A 439 33.97 19.42 -0.48
C ILE A 439 34.42 18.49 0.67
N SER A 440 33.89 17.26 0.72
CA SER A 440 34.33 16.21 1.64
C SER A 440 35.67 15.58 1.25
N SER A 441 36.15 15.79 0.03
CA SER A 441 37.43 15.29 -0.47
C SER A 441 38.58 15.87 0.37
N PRO A 442 39.54 15.05 0.83
CA PRO A 442 40.70 15.51 1.59
C PRO A 442 41.49 16.61 0.88
N LEU A 443 41.42 16.66 -0.46
CA LEU A 443 42.09 17.64 -1.31
C LEU A 443 41.64 19.09 -1.06
N TRP A 444 40.40 19.30 -0.59
CA TRP A 444 39.94 20.64 -0.18
C TRP A 444 40.65 21.16 1.07
N ARG A 445 41.16 20.26 1.92
CA ARG A 445 41.92 20.63 3.13
C ARG A 445 43.39 20.86 2.83
N THR A 446 43.95 20.16 1.85
CA THR A 446 45.36 20.33 1.46
C THR A 446 45.55 21.47 0.46
N GLY A 447 44.50 21.85 -0.27
CA GLY A 447 44.52 22.93 -1.26
C GLY A 447 45.00 22.48 -2.65
N ASP A 448 45.22 21.18 -2.84
CA ASP A 448 45.77 20.58 -4.06
C ASP A 448 44.67 20.33 -5.10
N LEU A 449 43.89 21.36 -5.43
CA LEU A 449 42.84 21.30 -6.45
C LEU A 449 43.18 22.20 -7.64
N VAL A 450 42.84 21.72 -8.83
CA VAL A 450 43.03 22.45 -10.09
C VAL A 450 41.71 23.09 -10.48
N LYS A 451 41.71 24.41 -10.64
CA LYS A 451 40.55 25.15 -11.14
C LYS A 451 40.45 24.96 -12.66
N VAL A 452 39.30 24.50 -13.13
CA VAL A 452 38.98 24.30 -14.55
C VAL A 452 37.70 25.04 -14.92
N ARG A 453 37.54 25.36 -16.19
CA ARG A 453 36.35 26.04 -16.72
C ARG A 453 35.44 25.03 -17.40
N LYS A 454 34.14 25.13 -17.18
CA LYS A 454 33.15 24.30 -17.88
C LYS A 454 32.78 24.90 -19.23
N GLU A 455 32.27 24.08 -20.15
CA GLU A 455 31.77 24.53 -21.47
C GLU A 455 30.68 25.61 -21.36
N SER A 456 29.77 25.51 -20.40
CA SER A 456 28.76 26.56 -20.09
C SER A 456 29.34 27.88 -19.58
N GLY A 457 30.65 27.92 -19.29
CA GLY A 457 31.35 29.08 -18.74
C GLY A 457 31.45 29.11 -17.21
N GLY A 458 30.88 28.12 -16.50
CA GLY A 458 31.08 27.92 -15.06
C GLY A 458 32.51 27.48 -14.71
N TYR A 459 32.85 27.39 -13.43
CA TYR A 459 34.14 26.85 -12.97
C TYR A 459 33.93 25.66 -12.04
N ALA A 460 34.82 24.68 -12.12
CA ALA A 460 34.90 23.54 -11.20
C ALA A 460 36.33 23.41 -10.66
N TRP A 461 36.48 22.74 -9.52
CA TRP A 461 37.77 22.39 -8.94
C TRP A 461 37.91 20.88 -8.98
N ILE A 462 38.89 20.35 -9.70
CA ILE A 462 39.11 18.91 -9.88
C ILE A 462 40.47 18.51 -9.32
N SER A 463 40.69 17.21 -9.06
CA SER A 463 42.00 16.72 -8.64
C SER A 463 43.04 16.88 -9.76
N PRO A 464 44.34 16.97 -9.42
CA PRO A 464 45.41 17.03 -10.41
C PRO A 464 45.40 15.85 -11.39
N ALA A 465 45.04 14.64 -10.93
CA ALA A 465 44.92 13.47 -11.77
C ALA A 465 43.80 13.61 -12.82
N THR A 466 42.63 14.11 -12.40
CA THR A 466 41.51 14.38 -13.31
C THR A 466 41.85 15.49 -14.29
N ALA A 467 42.56 16.54 -13.84
CA ALA A 467 43.03 17.61 -14.71
C ALA A 467 44.04 17.10 -15.75
N ALA A 468 44.99 16.26 -15.36
CA ALA A 468 45.96 15.66 -16.27
C ALA A 468 45.29 14.83 -17.37
N ARG A 469 44.24 14.07 -17.01
CA ARG A 469 43.45 13.29 -17.96
C ARG A 469 42.82 14.20 -19.03
N TYR A 470 42.08 15.22 -18.62
CA TYR A 470 41.46 16.15 -19.56
C TYR A 470 42.47 16.96 -20.37
N ALA A 471 43.61 17.32 -19.79
CA ALA A 471 44.67 18.02 -20.51
C ALA A 471 45.31 17.14 -21.60
N SER A 472 45.45 15.83 -21.35
CA SER A 472 45.94 14.87 -22.34
C SER A 472 44.93 14.62 -23.47
N GLU A 473 43.62 14.62 -23.14
CA GLU A 473 42.53 14.45 -24.11
C GLU A 473 42.36 15.69 -25.02
N ASN A 474 42.71 16.89 -24.52
CA ASN A 474 42.59 18.17 -25.24
C ASN A 474 43.89 18.63 -25.95
N ALA A 475 44.96 17.83 -25.95
CA ALA A 475 46.20 18.19 -26.63
C ALA A 475 46.03 18.07 -28.17
N PRO A 476 46.45 19.08 -28.97
CA PRO A 476 46.27 19.05 -30.42
C PRO A 476 47.12 17.94 -31.07
N GLU A 477 46.47 16.99 -31.75
CA GLU A 477 47.14 16.00 -32.61
C GLU A 477 47.86 16.69 -33.79
N ALA A 478 49.14 16.37 -33.95
CA ALA A 478 49.94 16.81 -35.08
C ALA A 478 49.51 16.10 -36.37
N GLU A 479 49.24 16.87 -37.43
CA GLU A 479 48.92 16.38 -38.78
C GLU A 479 49.99 15.43 -39.33
N PRO A 480 49.57 14.40 -40.08
CA PRO A 480 50.33 13.96 -41.24
C PRO A 480 49.54 14.12 -42.55
N GLU A 481 50.29 14.55 -43.56
CA GLU A 481 49.90 14.95 -44.91
C GLU A 481 49.14 13.89 -45.73
N ALA A 482 48.27 14.38 -46.61
CA ALA A 482 47.73 13.62 -47.74
C ALA A 482 48.85 13.11 -48.67
N PRO A 483 48.64 12.00 -49.40
CA PRO A 483 48.46 12.21 -50.85
C PRO A 483 47.56 11.20 -51.59
N THR A 484 46.83 11.76 -52.58
CA THR A 484 46.53 11.25 -53.94
C THR A 484 45.82 9.90 -54.19
N GLN A 485 44.65 10.00 -54.84
CA GLN A 485 44.11 8.99 -55.78
C GLN A 485 45.01 8.87 -57.03
N PRO A 486 44.95 7.73 -57.78
CA PRO A 486 44.15 7.76 -59.02
C PRO A 486 43.45 6.44 -59.45
N GLU A 487 42.35 6.66 -60.18
CA GLU A 487 41.84 5.98 -61.40
C GLU A 487 41.43 4.48 -61.44
N ALA A 488 40.10 4.30 -61.49
CA ALA A 488 39.31 3.83 -62.66
C ALA A 488 39.36 2.37 -63.19
N ALA A 489 38.17 1.75 -63.17
CA ALA A 489 37.40 1.20 -64.33
C ALA A 489 37.09 -0.31 -64.39
N SER A 490 35.77 -0.56 -64.62
CA SER A 490 35.13 -1.63 -65.42
C SER A 490 34.90 -3.00 -64.75
N ALA A 491 33.77 -3.72 -64.84
CA ALA A 491 32.48 -3.63 -65.57
C ALA A 491 31.44 -4.55 -64.87
N ALA A 492 30.18 -4.09 -64.71
CA ALA A 492 28.93 -4.58 -65.34
C ALA A 492 28.28 -5.83 -64.70
N GLU A 493 27.02 -5.72 -64.21
CA GLU A 493 25.80 -6.03 -64.97
C GLU A 493 24.49 -5.90 -64.13
N THR A 494 23.57 -5.08 -64.66
CA THR A 494 22.08 -5.21 -64.69
C THR A 494 21.24 -5.36 -63.40
N ALA A 495 20.49 -4.30 -63.06
CA ALA A 495 19.04 -4.18 -63.35
C ALA A 495 18.46 -2.85 -62.80
N GLU A 496 17.91 -2.03 -63.69
CA GLU A 496 17.08 -0.83 -63.44
C GLU A 496 15.60 -1.18 -63.77
N PRO A 497 14.54 -0.44 -63.32
CA PRO A 497 14.49 1.03 -63.44
C PRO A 497 13.67 1.86 -62.42
N ALA A 498 13.92 3.18 -62.53
CA ALA A 498 13.02 4.33 -62.45
C ALA A 498 12.38 4.75 -61.10
N VAL A 499 13.00 5.81 -60.57
CA VAL A 499 12.54 6.81 -59.61
C VAL A 499 11.25 7.51 -60.08
N GLU A 500 10.26 7.58 -59.20
CA GLU A 500 9.21 8.59 -59.24
C GLU A 500 9.44 9.59 -58.09
N GLN A 501 9.24 10.86 -58.41
CA GLN A 501 9.73 12.02 -57.69
C GLN A 501 9.10 12.12 -56.30
N GLN A 502 9.91 12.19 -55.24
CA GLN A 502 9.43 12.66 -53.93
C GLN A 502 9.05 14.13 -54.07
N GLU A 503 7.74 14.39 -54.10
CA GLU A 503 7.17 15.71 -53.89
C GLU A 503 7.73 16.31 -52.59
N PRO A 504 8.00 17.63 -52.56
CA PRO A 504 8.43 18.29 -51.34
C PRO A 504 7.36 18.09 -50.27
N ARG A 505 7.76 17.54 -49.12
CA ARG A 505 6.94 17.42 -47.91
C ARG A 505 6.25 18.78 -47.70
N ALA A 506 4.93 18.81 -47.87
CA ALA A 506 4.13 20.00 -47.63
C ALA A 506 4.44 20.52 -46.22
N GLY A 507 4.78 21.80 -46.10
CA GLY A 507 4.86 22.46 -44.80
C GLY A 507 3.52 22.35 -44.06
N PRO A 508 3.49 22.56 -42.72
CA PRO A 508 2.28 22.40 -41.93
C PRO A 508 1.13 23.19 -42.55
N GLN A 509 0.10 22.46 -42.99
CA GLN A 509 -1.14 23.07 -43.44
C GLN A 509 -1.73 23.83 -42.25
N SER A 510 -2.05 25.12 -42.43
CA SER A 510 -2.71 25.91 -41.38
C SER A 510 -4.16 25.45 -41.24
N VAL A 511 -4.40 24.43 -40.42
CA VAL A 511 -5.74 23.96 -40.08
C VAL A 511 -6.37 24.97 -39.12
N PRO A 512 -7.54 25.55 -39.44
CA PRO A 512 -8.22 26.48 -38.52
C PRO A 512 -8.80 25.71 -37.33
N ALA A 513 -8.51 26.19 -36.11
CA ALA A 513 -9.12 25.65 -34.90
C ALA A 513 -10.64 25.91 -34.91
N THR A 514 -11.43 24.85 -35.04
CA THR A 514 -12.90 24.90 -35.13
C THR A 514 -13.49 23.88 -34.19
N ASP A 515 -14.56 24.23 -33.48
CA ASP A 515 -15.26 23.29 -32.61
C ASP A 515 -15.98 22.20 -33.40
N PHE A 516 -15.98 20.99 -32.84
CA PHE A 516 -16.68 19.84 -33.37
C PHE A 516 -18.19 19.96 -33.14
N ALA A 517 -18.99 19.79 -34.20
CA ALA A 517 -20.44 19.77 -34.09
C ALA A 517 -20.93 18.38 -33.65
N LEU A 518 -21.04 18.15 -32.34
CA LEU A 518 -21.45 16.84 -31.79
C LEU A 518 -22.84 16.40 -32.24
N GLY A 519 -23.80 17.34 -32.28
CA GLY A 519 -25.21 17.05 -32.57
C GLY A 519 -25.88 16.19 -31.49
N THR A 520 -26.91 15.43 -31.88
CA THR A 520 -27.63 14.49 -31.00
C THR A 520 -27.30 13.02 -31.27
N ASP A 521 -26.37 12.76 -32.20
CA ASP A 521 -26.04 11.41 -32.64
C ASP A 521 -25.01 10.74 -31.71
N VAL A 522 -25.11 9.42 -31.60
CA VAL A 522 -24.16 8.62 -30.83
C VAL A 522 -23.01 8.21 -31.75
N HIS A 523 -21.84 8.83 -31.58
CA HIS A 523 -20.63 8.57 -32.37
C HIS A 523 -19.88 7.31 -31.92
N VAL A 524 -20.01 6.93 -30.65
CA VAL A 524 -19.31 5.78 -30.07
C VAL A 524 -19.78 4.46 -30.70
N PRO A 525 -18.86 3.57 -31.12
CA PRO A 525 -19.23 2.30 -31.76
C PRO A 525 -19.93 1.31 -30.82
N SER A 526 -20.70 0.39 -31.39
CA SER A 526 -21.33 -0.71 -30.65
C SER A 526 -20.38 -1.90 -30.46
N GLY A 527 -20.43 -2.53 -29.28
CA GLY A 527 -19.60 -3.68 -28.94
C GLY A 527 -18.27 -3.33 -28.28
N ALA A 528 -17.87 -4.15 -27.30
CA ALA A 528 -16.72 -3.86 -26.43
C ALA A 528 -15.39 -3.77 -27.22
N LYS A 529 -15.12 -4.70 -28.15
CA LYS A 529 -13.88 -4.66 -28.96
C LYS A 529 -13.80 -3.44 -29.88
N ALA A 530 -14.92 -3.04 -30.48
CA ALA A 530 -14.95 -1.87 -31.35
C ALA A 530 -14.66 -0.58 -30.55
N ARG A 531 -15.17 -0.48 -29.32
CA ARG A 531 -14.87 0.62 -28.39
C ARG A 531 -13.42 0.69 -28.00
N VAL A 532 -12.81 -0.45 -27.63
CA VAL A 532 -11.38 -0.48 -27.29
C VAL A 532 -10.54 -0.03 -28.49
N ARG A 533 -10.86 -0.48 -29.71
CA ARG A 533 -10.15 -0.06 -30.92
C ARG A 533 -10.33 1.42 -31.23
N ALA A 534 -11.54 1.96 -31.07
CA ALA A 534 -11.79 3.40 -31.22
C ALA A 534 -11.03 4.22 -30.17
N ASN A 535 -11.00 3.76 -28.91
CA ASN A 535 -10.23 4.41 -27.86
C ASN A 535 -8.72 4.41 -28.17
N ILE A 536 -8.17 3.27 -28.63
CA ILE A 536 -6.75 3.18 -29.05
C ILE A 536 -6.47 4.14 -30.20
N ALA A 537 -7.37 4.23 -31.20
CA ALA A 537 -7.22 5.13 -32.34
C ALA A 537 -7.23 6.61 -31.89
N ALA A 538 -8.17 6.99 -31.03
CA ALA A 538 -8.23 8.35 -30.48
C ALA A 538 -7.02 8.68 -29.61
N ALA A 539 -6.57 7.77 -28.73
CA ALA A 539 -5.37 7.98 -27.90
C ALA A 539 -4.11 8.16 -28.77
N ARG A 540 -3.96 7.36 -29.83
CA ARG A 540 -2.85 7.50 -30.79
C ARG A 540 -2.90 8.85 -31.50
N LEU A 541 -4.08 9.26 -31.95
CA LEU A 541 -4.27 10.54 -32.62
C LEU A 541 -3.98 11.73 -31.68
N VAL A 542 -4.34 11.64 -30.40
CA VAL A 542 -3.97 12.66 -29.40
C VAL A 542 -2.46 12.80 -29.29
N LEU A 543 -1.71 11.69 -29.19
CA LEU A 543 -0.25 11.74 -29.13
C LEU A 543 0.37 12.35 -30.40
N GLU A 544 -0.20 12.04 -31.56
CA GLU A 544 0.23 12.62 -32.84
C GLU A 544 -0.04 14.13 -32.90
N LEU A 545 -1.24 14.57 -32.48
CA LEU A 545 -1.60 15.99 -32.46
C LEU A 545 -0.77 16.78 -31.44
N ASP A 546 -0.43 16.17 -30.31
CA ASP A 546 0.47 16.74 -29.30
C ASP A 546 1.87 16.93 -29.88
N GLU A 547 2.43 15.92 -30.58
CA GLU A 547 3.75 16.04 -31.21
C GLU A 547 3.76 17.11 -32.30
N GLN A 548 2.67 17.23 -33.06
CA GLN A 548 2.53 18.19 -34.16
C GLN A 548 2.16 19.61 -33.70
N GLN A 549 1.74 19.79 -32.44
CA GLN A 549 1.34 21.08 -31.86
C GLN A 549 0.35 21.86 -32.75
N ARG A 550 -0.67 21.18 -33.27
CA ARG A 550 -1.67 21.77 -34.18
C ARG A 550 -3.11 21.40 -33.80
N PRO A 551 -4.12 22.15 -34.29
CA PRO A 551 -5.51 21.75 -34.18
C PRO A 551 -5.82 20.46 -34.97
N ALA A 552 -6.87 19.75 -34.52
CA ALA A 552 -7.42 18.59 -35.23
C ALA A 552 -8.23 19.03 -36.46
N THR A 553 -8.17 18.26 -37.55
CA THR A 553 -9.06 18.42 -38.71
C THR A 553 -10.46 17.85 -38.42
N ALA A 554 -11.43 18.11 -39.30
CA ALA A 554 -12.78 17.56 -39.14
C ALA A 554 -12.81 16.02 -39.15
N GLU A 555 -11.98 15.38 -39.97
CA GLU A 555 -11.85 13.92 -40.03
C GLU A 555 -11.21 13.36 -38.75
N GLU A 556 -10.21 14.06 -38.22
CA GLU A 556 -9.55 13.71 -36.95
C GLU A 556 -10.50 13.88 -35.76
N GLN A 557 -11.26 14.97 -35.72
CA GLN A 557 -12.31 15.18 -34.73
C GLN A 557 -13.37 14.06 -34.78
N ALA A 558 -13.71 13.55 -35.96
CA ALA A 558 -14.62 12.41 -36.07
C ALA A 558 -14.05 11.10 -35.49
N VAL A 559 -12.72 10.94 -35.44
CA VAL A 559 -12.05 9.83 -34.73
C VAL A 559 -12.08 10.08 -33.23
N LEU A 560 -11.71 11.29 -32.79
CA LEU A 560 -11.72 11.66 -31.37
C LEU A 560 -13.12 11.57 -30.75
N ALA A 561 -14.17 11.92 -31.49
CA ALA A 561 -15.57 11.85 -31.05
C ALA A 561 -16.07 10.41 -30.79
N GLN A 562 -15.34 9.39 -31.24
CA GLN A 562 -15.66 7.98 -30.95
C GLN A 562 -15.12 7.51 -29.60
N TRP A 563 -14.33 8.35 -28.90
CA TRP A 563 -13.79 8.05 -27.58
C TRP A 563 -14.92 7.80 -26.58
N SER A 564 -14.82 6.68 -25.88
CA SER A 564 -15.79 6.26 -24.87
C SER A 564 -15.19 6.09 -23.48
N GLY A 565 -13.89 6.33 -23.33
CA GLY A 565 -13.12 6.02 -22.13
C GLY A 565 -13.12 4.52 -21.81
N TRP A 566 -12.51 4.16 -20.68
CA TRP A 566 -12.24 2.76 -20.33
C TRP A 566 -13.36 2.09 -19.52
N GLY A 567 -14.32 2.86 -19.01
CA GLY A 567 -15.34 2.36 -18.07
C GLY A 567 -16.41 1.47 -18.70
N ALA A 568 -16.63 1.57 -20.01
CA ALA A 568 -17.51 0.66 -20.74
C ALA A 568 -16.82 -0.65 -21.19
N VAL A 569 -15.51 -0.77 -20.96
CA VAL A 569 -14.66 -1.88 -21.43
C VAL A 569 -13.60 -2.30 -20.38
N PRO A 570 -13.94 -2.46 -19.08
CA PRO A 570 -12.98 -2.81 -18.05
C PRO A 570 -12.33 -4.19 -18.27
N GLU A 571 -12.97 -5.07 -19.04
CA GLU A 571 -12.49 -6.43 -19.33
C GLU A 571 -11.13 -6.43 -20.04
N VAL A 572 -10.81 -5.39 -20.80
CA VAL A 572 -9.49 -5.27 -21.45
C VAL A 572 -8.36 -5.20 -20.42
N PHE A 573 -8.63 -4.79 -19.18
CA PHE A 573 -7.64 -4.70 -18.09
C PHE A 573 -7.72 -5.86 -17.09
N ASP A 574 -8.57 -6.86 -17.31
CA ASP A 574 -8.77 -7.99 -16.40
C ASP A 574 -7.68 -9.07 -16.55
N ASN A 575 -7.14 -9.54 -15.43
CA ASN A 575 -6.02 -10.50 -15.40
C ASN A 575 -6.46 -11.97 -15.26
N ARG A 576 -7.76 -12.26 -15.21
CA ARG A 576 -8.25 -13.64 -15.26
C ARG A 576 -7.93 -14.25 -16.62
N SER A 577 -7.44 -15.49 -16.64
CA SER A 577 -6.95 -16.19 -17.84
C SER A 577 -7.91 -16.12 -19.05
N LYS A 578 -9.23 -16.19 -18.81
CA LYS A 578 -10.25 -16.00 -19.86
C LYS A 578 -10.08 -14.68 -20.62
N PHE A 579 -10.03 -13.54 -19.92
CA PHE A 579 -9.97 -12.21 -20.53
C PHE A 579 -8.60 -11.91 -21.13
N LEU A 580 -7.51 -12.43 -20.52
CA LEU A 580 -6.17 -12.32 -21.10
C LEU A 580 -6.11 -12.91 -22.52
N SER A 581 -6.75 -14.05 -22.74
CA SER A 581 -6.82 -14.66 -24.09
C SER A 581 -7.74 -13.91 -25.05
N GLU A 582 -8.86 -13.39 -24.56
CA GLU A 582 -9.88 -12.72 -25.37
C GLU A 582 -9.42 -11.34 -25.86
N TRP A 583 -8.59 -10.64 -25.08
CA TRP A 583 -8.17 -9.26 -25.29
C TRP A 583 -6.68 -9.12 -25.60
N ALA A 584 -5.99 -10.20 -25.99
CA ALA A 584 -4.54 -10.22 -26.16
C ALA A 584 -4.03 -9.13 -27.12
N ASP A 585 -4.62 -9.03 -28.32
CA ASP A 585 -4.21 -8.06 -29.34
C ASP A 585 -4.44 -6.61 -28.88
N GLU A 586 -5.64 -6.34 -28.33
CA GLU A 586 -6.00 -5.02 -27.85
C GLU A 586 -5.14 -4.58 -26.65
N ARG A 587 -4.80 -5.50 -25.73
CA ARG A 587 -3.88 -5.25 -24.61
C ARG A 587 -2.47 -4.96 -25.10
N ALA A 588 -1.96 -5.73 -26.06
CA ALA A 588 -0.64 -5.52 -26.62
C ALA A 588 -0.55 -4.13 -27.28
N ALA A 589 -1.56 -3.75 -28.06
CA ALA A 589 -1.63 -2.42 -28.68
C ALA A 589 -1.72 -1.28 -27.66
N LEU A 590 -2.42 -1.48 -26.52
CA LEU A 590 -2.47 -0.49 -25.44
C LEU A 590 -1.14 -0.34 -24.71
N LEU A 591 -0.48 -1.46 -24.41
CA LEU A 591 0.84 -1.46 -23.75
C LEU A 591 1.91 -0.83 -24.65
N ASP A 592 1.87 -1.12 -25.95
CA ASP A 592 2.75 -0.50 -26.95
C ASP A 592 2.54 1.02 -27.02
N LEU A 593 1.27 1.46 -27.04
CA LEU A 593 0.93 2.87 -27.15
C LEU A 593 1.22 3.69 -25.88
N LEU A 594 0.90 3.13 -24.71
CA LEU A 594 0.88 3.87 -23.44
C LEU A 594 2.04 3.52 -22.48
N GLY A 595 2.77 2.44 -22.77
CA GLY A 595 3.69 1.81 -21.81
C GLY A 595 2.99 1.25 -20.57
N GLU A 596 3.74 0.61 -19.67
CA GLU A 596 3.19 0.00 -18.45
C GLU A 596 2.53 1.01 -17.51
N LYS A 597 3.13 2.20 -17.41
CA LYS A 597 2.63 3.30 -16.57
C LYS A 597 1.30 3.85 -17.10
N GLY A 598 1.23 4.16 -18.40
CA GLY A 598 0.00 4.66 -19.01
C GLY A 598 -1.10 3.60 -19.08
N PHE A 599 -0.74 2.33 -19.27
CA PHE A 599 -1.68 1.21 -19.16
C PHE A 599 -2.28 1.10 -17.75
N SER A 600 -1.45 1.25 -16.71
CA SER A 600 -1.92 1.24 -15.32
C SER A 600 -2.83 2.43 -15.01
N GLN A 601 -2.52 3.63 -15.52
CA GLN A 601 -3.36 4.82 -15.39
C GLN A 601 -4.71 4.66 -16.12
N ALA A 602 -4.70 4.13 -17.35
CA ALA A 602 -5.92 3.80 -18.09
C ALA A 602 -6.80 2.78 -17.36
N ARG A 603 -6.18 1.80 -16.69
CA ARG A 603 -6.90 0.85 -15.83
C ARG A 603 -7.56 1.53 -14.64
N GLU A 604 -6.90 2.48 -14.00
CA GLU A 604 -7.44 3.20 -12.83
C GLU A 604 -8.65 4.07 -13.17
N THR A 605 -8.81 4.49 -14.44
CA THR A 605 -9.93 5.31 -14.89
C THR A 605 -11.13 4.51 -15.41
N THR A 606 -11.09 3.17 -15.32
CA THR A 606 -12.23 2.29 -15.62
C THR A 606 -13.44 2.52 -14.70
N LEU A 607 -13.24 3.04 -13.48
CA LEU A 607 -14.31 3.19 -12.49
C LEU A 607 -15.22 4.41 -12.70
N ASN A 608 -14.82 5.41 -13.50
CA ASN A 608 -15.52 6.71 -13.57
C ASN A 608 -15.82 7.23 -15.00
N ALA A 609 -15.42 6.53 -16.07
CA ALA A 609 -15.69 6.97 -17.44
C ALA A 609 -17.11 6.55 -17.87
N HIS A 610 -18.13 7.33 -17.49
CA HIS A 610 -19.51 7.14 -17.92
C HIS A 610 -19.96 8.28 -18.83
N TYR A 611 -20.14 7.95 -20.12
CA TYR A 611 -20.52 8.89 -21.16
C TYR A 611 -22.04 9.15 -21.15
N THR A 612 -22.46 10.41 -21.06
CA THR A 612 -23.88 10.82 -21.05
C THR A 612 -24.43 10.90 -22.48
N ASP A 613 -25.62 10.36 -22.70
CA ASP A 613 -26.30 10.39 -24.00
C ASP A 613 -26.54 11.85 -24.47
N PRO A 614 -26.08 12.25 -25.68
CA PRO A 614 -26.26 13.61 -26.20
C PRO A 614 -27.72 14.10 -26.21
N ALA A 615 -28.69 13.20 -26.37
CA ALA A 615 -30.11 13.58 -26.31
C ALA A 615 -30.53 14.01 -24.90
N ILE A 616 -29.98 13.37 -23.85
CA ILE A 616 -30.22 13.78 -22.45
C ILE A 616 -29.52 15.10 -22.15
N VAL A 617 -28.27 15.26 -22.62
CA VAL A 617 -27.50 16.49 -22.50
C VAL A 617 -28.27 17.68 -23.09
N GLY A 618 -28.85 17.50 -24.28
CA GLY A 618 -29.67 18.53 -24.93
C GLY A 618 -30.88 18.96 -24.11
N GLU A 619 -31.55 18.03 -23.40
CA GLU A 619 -32.67 18.39 -22.53
C GLU A 619 -32.22 19.13 -21.26
N LEU A 620 -31.04 18.85 -20.70
CA LEU A 620 -30.49 19.62 -19.58
C LEU A 620 -30.16 21.05 -20.02
N TRP A 621 -29.51 21.23 -21.17
CA TRP A 621 -29.26 22.57 -21.72
C TRP A 621 -30.56 23.32 -21.98
N ARG A 622 -31.57 22.65 -22.54
CA ARG A 622 -32.89 23.23 -22.77
C ARG A 622 -33.54 23.68 -21.46
N ALA A 623 -33.45 22.89 -20.39
CA ALA A 623 -33.97 23.26 -19.07
C ALA A 623 -33.25 24.50 -18.50
N VAL A 624 -31.92 24.57 -18.60
CA VAL A 624 -31.10 25.70 -18.13
C VAL A 624 -31.41 26.98 -18.95
N GLN A 625 -31.54 26.88 -20.28
CA GLN A 625 -31.95 28.00 -21.12
C GLN A 625 -33.36 28.48 -20.78
N ARG A 626 -34.30 27.55 -20.58
CA ARG A 626 -35.69 27.85 -20.22
C ARG A 626 -35.81 28.55 -18.86
N ALA A 627 -34.86 28.30 -17.95
CA ALA A 627 -34.76 29.01 -16.68
C ALA A 627 -34.29 30.48 -16.82
N GLY A 628 -33.86 30.91 -18.01
CA GLY A 628 -33.43 32.28 -18.28
C GLY A 628 -31.92 32.48 -18.30
N LEU A 629 -31.15 31.48 -18.74
CA LEU A 629 -29.68 31.58 -18.88
C LEU A 629 -29.28 32.87 -19.61
N PRO A 630 -28.44 33.73 -19.01
CA PRO A 630 -28.05 34.99 -19.65
C PRO A 630 -27.04 34.77 -20.77
N ASP A 631 -27.07 35.65 -21.78
CA ASP A 631 -26.04 35.69 -22.82
C ASP A 631 -24.66 35.97 -22.19
N GLY A 632 -23.62 35.30 -22.67
CA GLY A 632 -22.26 35.43 -22.13
C GLY A 632 -22.02 34.68 -20.81
N ALA A 633 -22.97 33.85 -20.37
CA ALA A 633 -22.82 33.05 -19.15
C ALA A 633 -21.52 32.22 -19.15
N LEU A 634 -20.88 32.13 -17.98
CA LEU A 634 -19.71 31.31 -17.75
C LEU A 634 -20.10 30.09 -16.91
N LEU A 635 -20.02 28.90 -17.48
CA LEU A 635 -20.42 27.65 -16.82
C LEU A 635 -19.23 26.72 -16.62
N VAL A 636 -19.28 25.94 -15.53
CA VAL A 636 -18.30 24.89 -15.24
C VAL A 636 -18.92 23.51 -15.42
N GLU A 637 -18.20 22.61 -16.08
CA GLU A 637 -18.51 21.18 -16.14
C GLU A 637 -17.51 20.40 -15.27
N PRO A 638 -17.95 19.81 -14.15
CA PRO A 638 -17.08 19.07 -13.25
C PRO A 638 -16.92 17.60 -13.72
N GLY A 639 -15.73 17.24 -14.21
CA GLY A 639 -15.46 15.92 -14.80
C GLY A 639 -15.96 15.82 -16.24
N CYS A 640 -15.47 16.70 -17.13
CA CYS A 640 -16.06 16.87 -18.47
C CYS A 640 -15.82 15.71 -19.45
N GLY A 641 -14.91 14.78 -19.15
CA GLY A 641 -14.55 13.69 -20.07
C GLY A 641 -14.14 14.23 -21.45
N ALA A 642 -14.76 13.70 -22.51
CA ALA A 642 -14.57 14.20 -23.88
C ALA A 642 -15.36 15.48 -24.20
N GLY A 643 -16.21 15.97 -23.29
CA GLY A 643 -16.85 17.28 -23.34
C GLY A 643 -18.21 17.35 -24.05
N HIS A 644 -19.20 16.47 -23.80
CA HIS A 644 -20.49 16.64 -24.52
C HIS A 644 -21.27 17.84 -24.04
N PHE A 645 -21.24 18.16 -22.75
CA PHE A 645 -21.90 19.39 -22.30
C PHE A 645 -21.16 20.60 -22.86
N VAL A 646 -19.81 20.60 -22.88
CA VAL A 646 -19.01 21.60 -23.60
C VAL A 646 -19.45 21.73 -25.06
N GLY A 647 -19.51 20.63 -25.80
CA GLY A 647 -19.79 20.62 -27.24
C GLY A 647 -21.23 20.83 -27.67
N THR A 648 -22.16 20.81 -26.71
CA THR A 648 -23.58 21.11 -26.96
C THR A 648 -24.04 22.38 -26.27
N ALA A 649 -23.10 23.14 -25.69
CA ALA A 649 -23.39 24.43 -25.09
C ALA A 649 -24.06 25.37 -26.11
N PRO A 650 -25.11 26.10 -25.72
CA PRO A 650 -25.72 27.11 -26.57
C PRO A 650 -24.71 28.17 -27.01
N ALA A 651 -24.94 28.75 -28.20
CA ALA A 651 -24.11 29.83 -28.71
C ALA A 651 -24.05 30.99 -27.70
N GLY A 652 -22.84 31.50 -27.44
CA GLY A 652 -22.60 32.59 -26.49
C GLY A 652 -22.40 32.15 -25.04
N VAL A 653 -22.43 30.85 -24.74
CA VAL A 653 -22.02 30.30 -23.43
C VAL A 653 -20.53 29.98 -23.45
N ASN A 654 -19.82 30.41 -22.41
CA ASN A 654 -18.42 30.05 -22.19
C ASN A 654 -18.34 28.87 -21.21
N MET A 655 -17.60 27.84 -21.58
CA MET A 655 -17.47 26.61 -20.82
C MET A 655 -16.05 26.45 -20.27
N VAL A 656 -15.99 26.07 -18.99
CA VAL A 656 -14.78 25.56 -18.34
C VAL A 656 -14.99 24.09 -18.02
N GLY A 657 -14.37 23.21 -18.81
CA GLY A 657 -14.34 21.79 -18.54
C GLY A 657 -13.18 21.44 -17.61
N VAL A 658 -13.43 20.69 -16.53
CA VAL A 658 -12.37 20.17 -15.65
C VAL A 658 -12.34 18.66 -15.77
N GLU A 659 -11.21 18.08 -16.16
CA GLU A 659 -11.06 16.64 -16.34
C GLU A 659 -9.73 16.15 -15.78
N ILE A 660 -9.77 15.08 -14.98
CA ILE A 660 -8.59 14.54 -14.32
C ILE A 660 -7.78 13.63 -15.25
N GLU A 661 -8.44 12.91 -16.17
CA GLU A 661 -7.80 11.97 -17.08
C GLU A 661 -7.16 12.71 -18.27
N PRO A 662 -5.82 12.68 -18.42
CA PRO A 662 -5.13 13.51 -19.41
C PRO A 662 -5.55 13.30 -20.86
N ILE A 663 -5.81 12.05 -21.29
CA ILE A 663 -6.21 11.78 -22.68
C ILE A 663 -7.59 12.36 -22.94
N SER A 664 -8.55 12.16 -22.03
CA SER A 664 -9.91 12.70 -22.14
C SER A 664 -9.91 14.22 -22.14
N ALA A 665 -9.10 14.86 -21.29
CA ALA A 665 -8.93 16.32 -21.28
C ALA A 665 -8.37 16.85 -22.63
N LYS A 666 -7.38 16.16 -23.20
CA LYS A 666 -6.84 16.50 -24.52
C LYS A 666 -7.85 16.29 -25.64
N ILE A 667 -8.63 15.20 -25.58
CA ILE A 667 -9.71 14.94 -26.53
C ILE A 667 -10.74 16.07 -26.49
N ALA A 668 -11.20 16.48 -25.30
CA ALA A 668 -12.11 17.61 -25.15
C ALA A 668 -11.50 18.91 -25.70
N HIS A 669 -10.20 19.15 -25.48
CA HIS A 669 -9.50 20.31 -26.03
C HIS A 669 -9.47 20.31 -27.57
N TYR A 670 -9.15 19.18 -28.20
CA TYR A 670 -9.10 19.06 -29.66
C TYR A 670 -10.48 19.07 -30.33
N LEU A 671 -11.51 18.61 -29.61
CA LEU A 671 -12.90 18.72 -30.07
C LEU A 671 -13.44 20.14 -29.91
N TYR A 672 -13.07 20.86 -28.84
CA TYR A 672 -13.64 22.17 -28.50
C TYR A 672 -12.56 23.23 -28.22
N PRO A 673 -11.71 23.55 -29.22
CA PRO A 673 -10.59 24.47 -29.04
C PRO A 673 -11.01 25.91 -28.70
N SER A 674 -12.29 26.29 -28.89
CA SER A 674 -12.80 27.61 -28.46
C SER A 674 -13.09 27.70 -26.97
N GLN A 675 -13.08 26.58 -26.24
CA GLN A 675 -13.44 26.49 -24.83
C GLN A 675 -12.20 26.25 -23.96
N GLN A 676 -12.31 26.48 -22.65
CA GLN A 676 -11.22 26.19 -21.73
C GLN A 676 -11.38 24.79 -21.14
N ILE A 677 -10.35 23.96 -21.30
CA ILE A 677 -10.26 22.64 -20.66
C ILE A 677 -9.11 22.66 -19.65
N ARG A 678 -9.34 22.14 -18.46
CA ARG A 678 -8.35 22.10 -17.38
C ARG A 678 -8.06 20.65 -17.01
N ASN A 679 -6.80 20.23 -17.14
CA ASN A 679 -6.39 18.89 -16.80
C ASN A 679 -5.92 18.80 -15.33
N HIS A 680 -6.87 18.68 -14.42
CA HIS A 680 -6.63 18.42 -13.00
C HIS A 680 -7.89 17.87 -12.32
N GLY A 681 -7.75 17.34 -11.10
CA GLY A 681 -8.89 16.95 -10.29
C GLY A 681 -9.76 18.15 -9.89
N PHE A 682 -11.09 18.00 -9.94
CA PHE A 682 -12.03 19.06 -9.59
C PHE A 682 -11.96 19.45 -8.12
N GLU A 683 -11.39 18.61 -7.25
CA GLU A 683 -11.12 18.91 -5.83
C GLU A 683 -10.06 20.02 -5.64
N ARG A 684 -9.26 20.33 -6.67
CA ARG A 684 -8.30 21.44 -6.59
C ARG A 684 -8.99 22.80 -6.53
N ALA A 685 -8.38 23.75 -5.83
CA ALA A 685 -8.83 25.13 -5.80
C ALA A 685 -8.33 25.86 -7.04
N PHE A 686 -9.21 26.13 -8.01
CA PHE A 686 -8.85 26.83 -9.25
C PHE A 686 -9.70 28.08 -9.51
N ALA A 687 -10.74 28.30 -8.71
CA ALA A 687 -11.67 29.41 -8.79
C ALA A 687 -12.18 29.75 -7.39
N THR A 688 -12.55 31.01 -7.17
CA THR A 688 -13.20 31.44 -5.92
C THR A 688 -14.70 31.13 -5.93
N ASP A 689 -15.33 31.17 -4.76
CA ASP A 689 -16.79 31.12 -4.66
C ASP A 689 -17.44 32.18 -5.58
N ASN A 690 -18.60 31.85 -6.14
CA ASN A 690 -19.41 32.71 -7.01
C ASN A 690 -18.75 33.13 -8.35
N THR A 691 -17.71 32.44 -8.81
CA THR A 691 -17.03 32.73 -10.09
C THR A 691 -17.92 32.45 -11.31
N PHE A 692 -18.71 31.37 -11.26
CA PHE A 692 -19.48 30.88 -12.41
C PHE A 692 -20.93 31.34 -12.35
N THR A 693 -21.53 31.59 -13.52
CA THR A 693 -22.97 31.81 -13.66
C THR A 693 -23.75 30.53 -13.34
N GLY A 694 -23.18 29.35 -13.62
CA GLY A 694 -23.80 28.07 -13.30
C GLY A 694 -22.84 26.89 -13.46
N ALA A 695 -23.36 25.69 -13.20
CA ALA A 695 -22.66 24.44 -13.46
C ALA A 695 -23.60 23.44 -14.16
N ILE A 696 -23.06 22.65 -15.07
CA ILE A 696 -23.82 21.63 -15.79
C ILE A 696 -22.92 20.44 -16.10
N GLY A 697 -23.39 19.21 -15.92
CA GLY A 697 -22.57 18.05 -16.23
C GLY A 697 -23.06 16.73 -15.63
N ASN A 698 -22.24 15.68 -15.77
CA ASN A 698 -22.46 14.39 -15.12
C ASN A 698 -21.38 14.18 -14.04
N VAL A 699 -21.78 14.20 -12.76
CA VAL A 699 -20.80 14.07 -11.68
C VAL A 699 -20.33 12.61 -11.54
N PRO A 700 -19.06 12.35 -11.23
CA PRO A 700 -18.55 11.00 -11.02
C PRO A 700 -19.25 10.25 -9.88
N PHE A 701 -19.42 8.94 -10.04
CA PHE A 701 -20.13 8.08 -9.07
C PHE A 701 -19.15 7.29 -8.21
N GLY A 702 -19.33 7.32 -6.89
CA GLY A 702 -18.42 6.63 -5.97
C GLY A 702 -18.79 6.86 -4.51
N ARG A 703 -18.33 5.99 -3.61
CA ARG A 703 -18.58 6.07 -2.16
C ARG A 703 -17.42 6.66 -1.36
N TRP A 704 -16.35 7.06 -2.03
CA TRP A 704 -15.18 7.72 -1.43
C TRP A 704 -15.35 9.24 -1.43
N ALA A 705 -14.62 9.94 -0.56
CA ALA A 705 -14.67 11.40 -0.43
C ALA A 705 -13.39 12.05 -0.98
N PRO A 706 -13.47 12.99 -1.95
CA PRO A 706 -12.31 13.72 -2.41
C PRO A 706 -11.81 14.69 -1.34
N VAL A 707 -10.48 14.84 -1.26
CA VAL A 707 -9.85 15.79 -0.35
C VAL A 707 -9.93 17.18 -0.96
N ASP A 708 -10.89 17.96 -0.48
CA ASP A 708 -11.02 19.39 -0.77
C ASP A 708 -11.22 20.12 0.56
N PRO A 709 -10.18 20.78 1.11
CA PRO A 709 -10.26 21.42 2.42
C PRO A 709 -11.16 22.67 2.43
N ILE A 710 -11.50 23.22 1.26
CA ILE A 710 -12.30 24.45 1.13
C ILE A 710 -13.77 24.08 0.97
N HIS A 711 -14.09 23.23 -0.01
CA HIS A 711 -15.47 22.94 -0.41
C HIS A 711 -15.97 21.58 0.09
N ASN A 712 -15.11 20.71 0.61
CA ASN A 712 -15.48 19.37 1.12
C ASN A 712 -14.90 19.03 2.51
N ALA A 713 -14.79 20.00 3.42
CA ALA A 713 -14.27 19.76 4.77
C ALA A 713 -15.07 18.71 5.58
N ALA A 714 -16.31 18.42 5.18
CA ALA A 714 -17.20 17.45 5.82
C ALA A 714 -17.14 16.02 5.24
N GLY A 715 -16.22 15.75 4.30
CA GLY A 715 -16.02 14.39 3.78
C GLY A 715 -17.20 13.84 2.97
N LEU A 716 -17.86 14.67 2.17
CA LEU A 716 -18.94 14.23 1.28
C LEU A 716 -18.40 13.22 0.26
N THR A 717 -19.23 12.24 -0.11
CA THR A 717 -18.91 11.30 -1.21
C THR A 717 -18.69 12.07 -2.51
N ILE A 718 -17.89 11.53 -3.43
CA ILE A 718 -17.47 12.25 -4.65
C ILE A 718 -18.61 12.94 -5.42
N HIS A 719 -19.72 12.24 -5.66
CA HIS A 719 -20.89 12.84 -6.33
C HIS A 719 -21.49 14.00 -5.53
N ASN A 720 -21.58 13.88 -4.20
CA ASN A 720 -22.11 14.93 -3.34
C ASN A 720 -21.13 16.10 -3.19
N ALA A 721 -19.82 15.82 -3.11
CA ALA A 721 -18.76 16.82 -3.04
C ALA A 721 -18.71 17.67 -4.32
N PHE A 722 -18.85 17.04 -5.50
CA PHE A 722 -18.88 17.74 -6.77
C PHE A 722 -20.12 18.65 -6.87
N ILE A 723 -21.29 18.20 -6.41
CA ILE A 723 -22.49 19.04 -6.37
C ILE A 723 -22.31 20.21 -5.40
N ALA A 724 -21.80 19.95 -4.19
CA ALA A 724 -21.59 20.98 -3.18
C ALA A 724 -20.58 22.04 -3.63
N LYS A 725 -19.46 21.62 -4.25
CA LYS A 725 -18.47 22.54 -4.82
C LYS A 725 -19.02 23.33 -6.01
N SER A 726 -19.74 22.67 -6.92
CA SER A 726 -20.41 23.37 -8.03
C SER A 726 -21.37 24.45 -7.52
N LEU A 727 -22.12 24.19 -6.45
CA LEU A 727 -22.94 25.20 -5.79
C LEU A 727 -22.11 26.32 -5.14
N ALA A 728 -20.97 26.01 -4.52
CA ALA A 728 -20.10 27.03 -3.93
C ALA A 728 -19.48 27.96 -4.98
N LEU A 729 -19.04 27.40 -6.11
CA LEU A 729 -18.46 28.13 -7.23
C LEU A 729 -19.50 28.90 -8.07
N THR A 730 -20.77 28.52 -7.99
CA THR A 730 -21.88 29.19 -8.70
C THR A 730 -22.35 30.43 -7.93
N ALA A 731 -22.52 31.55 -8.63
CA ALA A 731 -23.05 32.78 -8.06
C ALA A 731 -24.50 32.60 -7.56
N PRO A 732 -24.91 33.31 -6.49
CA PRO A 732 -26.31 33.35 -6.06
C PRO A 732 -27.27 33.64 -7.22
N GLY A 733 -28.32 32.83 -7.31
CA GLY A 733 -29.28 32.87 -8.40
C GLY A 733 -28.88 32.15 -9.69
N GLY A 734 -27.71 31.52 -9.73
CA GLY A 734 -27.27 30.63 -10.79
C GLY A 734 -27.84 29.21 -10.67
N TYR A 735 -27.78 28.41 -11.73
CA TYR A 735 -28.26 27.03 -11.73
C TYR A 735 -27.11 26.01 -11.72
N VAL A 736 -27.34 24.89 -11.04
CA VAL A 736 -26.52 23.68 -11.07
C VAL A 736 -27.39 22.52 -11.55
N ALA A 737 -27.21 22.09 -12.80
CA ALA A 737 -27.99 21.02 -13.41
C ALA A 737 -27.09 19.79 -13.67
N VAL A 738 -27.28 18.72 -12.90
CA VAL A 738 -26.36 17.57 -12.92
C VAL A 738 -27.06 16.25 -13.11
N VAL A 739 -26.40 15.33 -13.80
CA VAL A 739 -26.69 13.89 -13.73
C VAL A 739 -25.89 13.30 -12.57
N THR A 740 -26.55 12.51 -11.73
CA THR A 740 -25.92 11.86 -10.57
C THR A 740 -26.49 10.46 -10.35
N SER A 741 -25.86 9.66 -9.49
CA SER A 741 -26.38 8.34 -9.11
C SER A 741 -27.60 8.49 -8.20
N LYS A 742 -28.54 7.52 -8.23
CA LYS A 742 -29.65 7.47 -7.26
C LYS A 742 -29.19 7.51 -5.80
N PHE A 743 -27.93 7.14 -5.51
CA PHE A 743 -27.39 7.16 -4.16
C PHE A 743 -27.27 8.56 -3.54
N THR A 744 -27.22 9.62 -4.35
CA THR A 744 -27.31 11.02 -3.90
C THR A 744 -28.66 11.24 -3.20
N SER A 745 -29.76 10.92 -3.90
CA SER A 745 -31.12 11.11 -3.39
C SER A 745 -31.52 10.04 -2.38
N ASP A 746 -31.25 8.75 -2.64
CA ASP A 746 -31.76 7.62 -1.85
C ASP A 746 -30.88 7.24 -0.66
N ALA A 747 -29.78 7.97 -0.39
CA ALA A 747 -29.01 7.73 0.83
C ALA A 747 -29.94 7.79 2.06
N LYS A 748 -29.88 6.73 2.89
CA LYS A 748 -30.77 6.55 4.04
C LYS A 748 -30.73 7.76 4.99
N ARG A 749 -29.52 8.28 5.22
CA ARG A 749 -29.27 9.50 5.99
C ARG A 749 -29.34 10.71 5.06
N GLY A 750 -29.88 11.81 5.57
CA GLY A 750 -29.99 13.09 4.86
C GLY A 750 -28.85 14.08 5.13
N ASP A 751 -27.81 13.67 5.85
CA ASP A 751 -26.70 14.53 6.29
C ASP A 751 -25.93 15.16 5.11
N GLN A 752 -25.55 14.37 4.12
CA GLN A 752 -24.85 14.92 2.93
C GLN A 752 -25.77 15.78 2.06
N ARG A 753 -27.06 15.42 1.96
CA ARG A 753 -28.07 16.24 1.28
C ARG A 753 -28.32 17.56 2.00
N ALA A 754 -28.24 17.58 3.34
CA ALA A 754 -28.35 18.80 4.13
C ALA A 754 -27.18 19.75 3.85
N GLN A 755 -25.97 19.24 3.61
CA GLN A 755 -24.82 20.06 3.20
C GLN A 755 -25.02 20.69 1.81
N ILE A 756 -25.56 19.93 0.85
CA ILE A 756 -25.93 20.45 -0.48
C ILE A 756 -27.05 21.50 -0.35
N ALA A 757 -28.11 21.18 0.40
CA ALA A 757 -29.26 22.04 0.64
C ALA A 757 -28.94 23.32 1.43
N ALA A 758 -27.77 23.38 2.09
CA ALA A 758 -27.31 24.58 2.78
C ALA A 758 -27.11 25.75 1.81
N LYS A 759 -26.63 25.49 0.60
CA LYS A 759 -26.41 26.51 -0.46
C LYS A 759 -27.38 26.40 -1.63
N GLY A 760 -27.87 25.21 -1.96
CA GLY A 760 -28.74 24.97 -3.12
C GLY A 760 -30.21 24.80 -2.75
N ASP A 761 -31.08 25.41 -3.54
CA ASP A 761 -32.50 25.07 -3.58
C ASP A 761 -32.75 24.06 -4.69
N LEU A 762 -33.34 22.90 -4.36
CA LEU A 762 -33.81 21.96 -5.35
C LEU A 762 -34.98 22.58 -6.11
N VAL A 763 -34.75 22.87 -7.39
CA VAL A 763 -35.78 23.29 -8.36
C VAL A 763 -36.57 22.06 -8.81
N GLY A 764 -35.85 20.97 -9.09
CA GLY A 764 -36.48 19.68 -9.29
C GLY A 764 -35.47 18.56 -9.51
N ALA A 765 -35.98 17.35 -9.44
CA ALA A 765 -35.28 16.10 -9.67
C ALA A 765 -36.16 15.16 -10.50
N VAL A 766 -35.53 14.43 -11.43
CA VAL A 766 -36.17 13.42 -12.29
C VAL A 766 -35.30 12.16 -12.27
N ARG A 767 -35.91 11.00 -12.01
CA ARG A 767 -35.22 9.71 -11.98
C ARG A 767 -35.35 9.01 -13.33
N LEU A 768 -34.22 8.57 -13.88
CA LEU A 768 -34.13 7.94 -15.19
C LEU A 768 -34.32 6.41 -15.11
N PRO A 769 -34.70 5.75 -16.23
CA PRO A 769 -34.70 4.29 -16.31
C PRO A 769 -33.35 3.66 -16.01
N THR A 770 -33.36 2.42 -15.52
CA THR A 770 -32.14 1.61 -15.39
C THR A 770 -31.53 1.43 -16.77
N GLY A 771 -30.24 1.71 -16.91
CA GLY A 771 -29.56 1.56 -18.18
C GLY A 771 -29.87 2.67 -19.20
N ALA A 772 -30.37 3.83 -18.74
CA ALA A 772 -30.52 5.03 -19.57
C ALA A 772 -29.23 5.44 -20.31
N PHE A 773 -28.07 4.96 -19.85
CA PHE A 773 -26.76 5.18 -20.44
C PHE A 773 -26.08 3.89 -20.94
N ASP A 774 -26.78 2.74 -21.00
CA ASP A 774 -26.16 1.44 -21.31
C ASP A 774 -25.47 1.41 -22.69
N ARG A 775 -25.99 2.17 -23.66
CA ARG A 775 -25.39 2.27 -25.00
C ARG A 775 -24.07 3.03 -25.00
N GLN A 776 -23.75 3.84 -23.99
CA GLN A 776 -22.55 4.68 -23.95
C GLN A 776 -21.63 4.34 -22.77
N ALA A 777 -22.18 3.91 -21.63
CA ALA A 777 -21.50 3.75 -20.35
C ALA A 777 -21.44 2.29 -19.83
N GLY A 778 -22.19 1.35 -20.43
CA GLY A 778 -22.06 -0.09 -20.14
C GLY A 778 -22.41 -0.55 -18.72
N THR A 779 -23.18 0.21 -17.93
CA THR A 779 -23.49 -0.12 -16.54
C THR A 779 -24.99 0.00 -16.18
N PRO A 780 -25.62 -1.03 -15.56
CA PRO A 780 -27.02 -1.00 -15.17
C PRO A 780 -27.22 -0.21 -13.86
N VAL A 781 -26.99 1.11 -13.92
CA VAL A 781 -27.13 2.04 -12.79
C VAL A 781 -28.40 2.88 -12.97
N VAL A 782 -29.11 3.13 -11.87
CA VAL A 782 -30.21 4.09 -11.82
C VAL A 782 -29.64 5.46 -11.47
N THR A 783 -29.98 6.46 -12.26
CA THR A 783 -29.46 7.82 -12.18
C THR A 783 -30.60 8.83 -12.01
N ASP A 784 -30.27 9.96 -11.41
CA ASP A 784 -31.17 11.09 -11.21
C ASP A 784 -30.59 12.30 -11.97
N VAL A 785 -31.45 13.07 -12.63
CA VAL A 785 -31.18 14.45 -13.06
C VAL A 785 -31.62 15.35 -11.91
N LEU A 786 -30.70 16.12 -11.34
CA LEU A 786 -30.97 17.09 -10.29
C LEU A 786 -30.73 18.50 -10.80
N VAL A 787 -31.70 19.37 -10.61
CA VAL A 787 -31.60 20.80 -10.94
C VAL A 787 -31.72 21.58 -9.64
N PHE A 788 -30.64 22.27 -9.30
CA PHE A 788 -30.57 23.19 -8.18
C PHE A 788 -30.46 24.63 -8.68
N ARG A 789 -30.99 25.56 -7.91
CA ARG A 789 -30.65 26.98 -7.98
C ARG A 789 -29.80 27.33 -6.77
N ARG A 790 -28.68 28.02 -6.97
CA ARG A 790 -27.89 28.58 -5.87
C ARG A 790 -28.75 29.60 -5.15
N ARG A 791 -29.05 29.34 -3.88
CA ARG A 791 -29.90 30.20 -3.04
C ARG A 791 -29.26 31.57 -2.85
N GLU A 792 -30.08 32.62 -2.86
CA GLU A 792 -29.66 33.96 -2.44
C GLU A 792 -29.22 33.95 -0.98
N ASP A 793 -28.26 34.81 -0.63
CA ASP A 793 -27.85 34.95 0.77
C ASP A 793 -29.08 35.38 1.61
N ASP A 794 -29.25 34.77 2.78
CA ASP A 794 -30.37 34.96 3.72
C ASP A 794 -31.76 34.44 3.30
N ALA A 795 -31.93 33.89 2.09
CA ALA A 795 -33.19 33.25 1.71
C ALA A 795 -33.39 31.91 2.45
N GLN A 796 -34.65 31.52 2.63
CA GLN A 796 -35.02 30.24 3.24
C GLN A 796 -35.08 29.12 2.20
N PRO A 797 -34.78 27.86 2.56
CA PRO A 797 -34.91 26.74 1.65
C PRO A 797 -36.34 26.56 1.13
N THR A 798 -36.47 26.18 -0.14
CA THR A 798 -37.79 25.82 -0.71
C THR A 798 -38.34 24.55 -0.06
N GLN A 799 -39.66 24.35 -0.14
CA GLN A 799 -40.29 23.14 0.41
C GLN A 799 -39.72 21.85 -0.21
N ASP A 800 -39.52 21.83 -1.52
CA ASP A 800 -38.96 20.66 -2.21
C ASP A 800 -37.49 20.42 -1.81
N THR A 801 -36.73 21.47 -1.50
CA THR A 801 -35.38 21.35 -0.92
C THR A 801 -35.40 20.68 0.44
N VAL A 802 -36.28 21.14 1.33
CA VAL A 802 -36.43 20.54 2.67
C VAL A 802 -36.85 19.08 2.56
N GLU A 803 -37.83 18.77 1.70
CA GLU A 803 -38.33 17.41 1.48
C GLU A 803 -37.22 16.48 0.95
N TRP A 804 -36.44 16.94 -0.05
CA TRP A 804 -35.35 16.16 -0.61
C TRP A 804 -34.23 15.92 0.40
N ALA A 805 -33.94 16.88 1.28
CA ALA A 805 -32.93 16.75 2.31
C ALA A 805 -33.30 15.79 3.47
N LEU A 806 -34.58 15.42 3.61
CA LEU A 806 -35.02 14.47 4.65
C LEU A 806 -34.41 13.07 4.45
N PRO A 807 -34.27 12.26 5.51
CA PRO A 807 -33.94 10.84 5.40
C PRO A 807 -34.86 10.12 4.41
N ALA A 808 -34.31 9.11 3.71
CA ALA A 808 -35.09 8.28 2.80
C ALA A 808 -36.19 7.55 3.58
N ARG A 809 -37.27 7.16 2.89
CA ARG A 809 -38.41 6.43 3.44
C ARG A 809 -38.58 5.08 2.77
N GLN A 810 -39.14 4.14 3.51
CA GLN A 810 -39.46 2.82 3.00
C GLN A 810 -40.76 2.85 2.18
N ILE A 811 -40.72 2.25 0.99
CA ILE A 811 -41.88 2.00 0.14
C ILE A 811 -41.97 0.52 -0.23
N ALA A 812 -43.19 0.05 -0.49
CA ALA A 812 -43.40 -1.26 -1.08
C ALA A 812 -43.14 -1.19 -2.60
N VAL A 813 -42.33 -2.10 -3.11
CA VAL A 813 -41.96 -2.24 -4.52
C VAL A 813 -42.09 -3.70 -4.93
N THR A 814 -42.44 -3.96 -6.18
CA THR A 814 -42.57 -5.33 -6.69
C THR A 814 -41.22 -5.87 -7.13
N ASP A 815 -40.86 -7.08 -6.72
CA ASP A 815 -39.71 -7.80 -7.28
C ASP A 815 -40.03 -8.18 -8.74
N ALA A 816 -39.14 -7.81 -9.66
CA ALA A 816 -39.34 -7.97 -11.09
C ALA A 816 -39.31 -9.44 -11.55
N LYS A 817 -38.75 -10.36 -10.75
CA LYS A 817 -38.67 -11.80 -11.04
C LYS A 817 -39.79 -12.57 -10.36
N THR A 818 -40.04 -12.32 -9.07
CA THR A 818 -41.00 -13.12 -8.27
C THR A 818 -42.40 -12.53 -8.28
N GLY A 819 -42.54 -11.22 -8.55
CA GLY A 819 -43.81 -10.51 -8.44
C GLY A 819 -44.25 -10.23 -6.99
N GLU A 820 -43.42 -10.55 -6.01
CA GLU A 820 -43.71 -10.35 -4.59
C GLU A 820 -43.44 -8.89 -4.17
N ALA A 821 -44.09 -8.46 -3.09
CA ALA A 821 -43.89 -7.12 -2.53
C ALA A 821 -42.67 -7.13 -1.60
N GLU A 822 -41.66 -6.33 -1.94
CA GLU A 822 -40.49 -6.05 -1.12
C GLU A 822 -40.47 -4.60 -0.63
N THR A 823 -39.64 -4.32 0.37
CA THR A 823 -39.50 -2.95 0.91
C THR A 823 -38.16 -2.34 0.51
N TYR A 824 -38.18 -1.14 -0.06
CA TYR A 824 -36.96 -0.43 -0.45
C TYR A 824 -36.97 1.03 0.01
N TRP A 825 -35.78 1.61 0.23
CA TRP A 825 -35.60 3.00 0.64
C TRP A 825 -35.56 3.93 -0.56
N ILE A 826 -36.42 4.96 -0.58
CA ILE A 826 -36.47 6.00 -1.61
C ILE A 826 -36.44 7.38 -0.97
N ASN A 827 -35.86 8.37 -1.65
CA ASN A 827 -35.93 9.76 -1.21
C ASN A 827 -37.39 10.24 -1.04
N SER A 828 -37.64 11.06 -0.01
CA SER A 828 -38.98 11.56 0.30
C SER A 828 -39.57 12.43 -0.84
N TYR A 829 -38.73 13.14 -1.59
CA TYR A 829 -39.14 13.87 -2.79
C TYR A 829 -39.73 12.94 -3.86
N PHE A 830 -39.05 11.84 -4.21
CA PHE A 830 -39.56 10.89 -5.22
C PHE A 830 -40.77 10.09 -4.72
N GLN A 831 -40.91 9.92 -3.41
CA GLN A 831 -42.13 9.36 -2.83
C GLN A 831 -43.32 10.32 -3.02
N LYS A 832 -43.13 11.62 -2.79
CA LYS A 832 -44.14 12.67 -2.98
C LYS A 832 -44.47 12.91 -4.45
N HIS A 833 -43.48 12.72 -5.31
CA HIS A 833 -43.54 12.97 -6.75
C HIS A 833 -43.22 11.71 -7.57
N PRO A 834 -44.07 10.68 -7.52
CA PRO A 834 -43.85 9.44 -8.26
C PRO A 834 -43.87 9.65 -9.79
N GLU A 835 -44.54 10.69 -10.28
CA GLU A 835 -44.55 11.10 -11.70
C GLU A 835 -43.16 11.53 -12.21
N ARG A 836 -42.25 11.91 -11.30
CA ARG A 836 -40.87 12.30 -11.61
C ARG A 836 -39.93 11.10 -11.75
N VAL A 837 -40.45 9.86 -11.69
CA VAL A 837 -39.72 8.63 -12.02
C VAL A 837 -40.13 8.19 -13.43
N LEU A 838 -39.20 8.25 -14.39
CA LEU A 838 -39.44 7.91 -15.79
C LEU A 838 -39.45 6.40 -16.00
N GLY A 839 -40.50 5.75 -15.53
CA GLY A 839 -40.67 4.30 -15.61
C GLY A 839 -41.23 3.71 -14.34
N ARG A 840 -41.19 2.38 -14.22
CA ARG A 840 -41.76 1.66 -13.08
C ARG A 840 -40.69 1.20 -12.10
N LEU A 841 -40.82 1.58 -10.83
CA LEU A 841 -39.98 1.08 -9.75
C LEU A 841 -40.21 -0.43 -9.52
N ALA A 842 -39.12 -1.18 -9.47
CA ALA A 842 -39.12 -2.60 -9.14
C ALA A 842 -37.82 -2.99 -8.40
N VAL A 843 -37.79 -4.18 -7.81
CA VAL A 843 -36.55 -4.79 -7.30
C VAL A 843 -36.00 -5.75 -8.36
N GLY A 844 -34.70 -5.67 -8.63
CA GLY A 844 -34.02 -6.56 -9.56
C GLY A 844 -32.57 -6.79 -9.14
N ASN A 845 -31.83 -7.57 -9.93
CA ASN A 845 -30.41 -7.78 -9.67
C ASN A 845 -29.62 -6.56 -10.18
N GLY A 846 -28.78 -5.98 -9.33
CA GLY A 846 -27.80 -4.95 -9.73
C GLY A 846 -26.57 -5.55 -10.41
N GLN A 847 -25.64 -4.68 -10.81
CA GLN A 847 -24.37 -5.01 -11.49
C GLN A 847 -23.50 -6.07 -10.76
N HIS A 848 -23.73 -6.29 -9.46
CA HIS A 848 -23.01 -7.27 -8.63
C HIS A 848 -23.89 -8.43 -8.12
N GLY A 849 -25.06 -8.66 -8.71
CA GLY A 849 -25.96 -9.77 -8.35
C GLY A 849 -26.80 -9.56 -7.07
N ASN A 850 -26.55 -8.50 -6.30
CA ASN A 850 -27.38 -8.12 -5.15
C ASN A 850 -28.72 -7.51 -5.60
N GLN A 851 -29.80 -7.74 -4.83
CA GLN A 851 -31.08 -7.06 -5.03
C GLN A 851 -30.90 -5.53 -4.89
N THR A 852 -31.34 -4.78 -5.90
CA THR A 852 -31.32 -3.31 -5.92
C THR A 852 -32.61 -2.78 -6.53
N LEU A 853 -32.95 -1.53 -6.20
CA LEU A 853 -34.00 -0.80 -6.88
C LEU A 853 -33.59 -0.55 -8.33
N ILE A 854 -34.46 -0.95 -9.24
CA ILE A 854 -34.39 -0.68 -10.68
C ILE A 854 -35.62 0.14 -11.08
N VAL A 855 -35.47 0.93 -12.14
CA VAL A 855 -36.55 1.59 -12.87
C VAL A 855 -36.69 0.87 -14.21
N GLN A 856 -37.81 0.20 -14.43
CA GLN A 856 -38.12 -0.43 -15.71
C GLN A 856 -38.52 0.66 -16.71
N PRO A 857 -37.88 0.73 -17.89
CA PRO A 857 -38.13 1.79 -18.86
C PRO A 857 -39.56 1.70 -19.42
N ASP A 858 -40.16 2.86 -19.66
CA ASP A 858 -41.27 2.97 -20.61
C ASP A 858 -40.69 3.14 -22.02
N THR A 859 -40.97 2.19 -22.91
CA THR A 859 -40.45 2.19 -24.29
C THR A 859 -41.41 2.82 -25.29
N ALA A 860 -42.59 3.30 -24.87
CA ALA A 860 -43.57 3.89 -25.76
C ALA A 860 -43.13 5.26 -26.30
N THR A 861 -42.40 6.02 -25.49
CA THR A 861 -41.93 7.37 -25.79
C THR A 861 -40.40 7.43 -25.65
N PRO A 862 -39.66 8.13 -26.54
CA PRO A 862 -38.22 8.31 -26.37
C PRO A 862 -37.85 8.95 -25.02
N LEU A 863 -36.76 8.50 -24.39
CA LEU A 863 -36.37 8.97 -23.05
C LEU A 863 -36.16 10.49 -22.98
N ALA A 864 -35.55 11.10 -24.00
CA ALA A 864 -35.38 12.55 -24.05
C ALA A 864 -36.73 13.30 -24.03
N GLU A 865 -37.75 12.79 -24.73
CA GLU A 865 -39.09 13.37 -24.72
C GLU A 865 -39.79 13.18 -23.37
N GLN A 866 -39.59 12.03 -22.70
CA GLN A 866 -40.08 11.81 -21.34
C GLN A 866 -39.43 12.78 -20.34
N LEU A 867 -38.11 12.94 -20.41
CA LEU A 867 -37.36 13.86 -19.56
C LEU A 867 -37.79 15.30 -19.78
N ARG A 868 -37.93 15.70 -21.05
CA ARG A 868 -38.49 16.98 -21.45
C ARG A 868 -39.84 17.27 -20.79
N GLY A 869 -40.76 16.30 -20.87
CA GLY A 869 -42.11 16.41 -20.32
C GLY A 869 -42.14 16.63 -18.81
N GLN A 870 -41.07 16.25 -18.09
CA GLN A 870 -40.92 16.52 -16.66
C GLN A 870 -40.16 17.81 -16.36
N LEU A 871 -39.05 18.08 -17.07
CA LEU A 871 -38.22 19.26 -16.79
C LEU A 871 -38.90 20.57 -17.17
N ASP A 872 -39.57 20.66 -18.32
CA ASP A 872 -40.18 21.92 -18.78
C ASP A 872 -41.19 22.48 -17.75
N PRO A 873 -42.18 21.72 -17.24
CA PRO A 873 -43.13 22.23 -16.25
C PRO A 873 -42.48 22.58 -14.90
N ILE A 874 -41.46 21.82 -14.49
CA ILE A 874 -40.70 22.09 -13.25
C ILE A 874 -40.02 23.46 -13.35
N ILE A 875 -39.36 23.73 -14.48
CA ILE A 875 -38.64 24.98 -14.70
C ILE A 875 -39.62 26.15 -14.86
N ASP A 876 -40.71 25.97 -15.61
CA ASP A 876 -41.74 27.02 -15.78
C ASP A 876 -42.32 27.43 -14.42
N GLN A 877 -42.68 26.45 -13.58
CA GLN A 877 -43.19 26.71 -12.24
C GLN A 877 -42.15 27.45 -11.36
N ALA A 878 -40.88 27.10 -11.47
CA ALA A 878 -39.81 27.78 -10.75
C ALA A 878 -39.64 29.23 -11.21
N VAL A 879 -39.64 29.48 -12.52
CA VAL A 879 -39.58 30.82 -13.10
C VAL A 879 -40.78 31.67 -12.66
N GLU A 880 -42.00 31.12 -12.68
CA GLU A 880 -43.21 31.80 -12.19
C GLU A 880 -43.13 32.16 -10.70
N GLN A 881 -42.40 31.37 -9.90
CA GLN A 881 -42.15 31.63 -8.48
C GLN A 881 -40.97 32.59 -8.24
N GLY A 882 -40.37 33.15 -9.30
CA GLY A 882 -39.21 34.03 -9.19
C GLY A 882 -37.89 33.30 -8.91
N LEU A 883 -37.86 31.98 -9.09
CA LEU A 883 -36.69 31.14 -8.94
C LEU A 883 -36.01 30.87 -10.28
N GLY A 884 -36.15 31.75 -11.28
CA GLY A 884 -35.36 31.67 -12.53
C GLY A 884 -33.89 32.08 -12.33
N PHE A 885 -33.14 32.11 -13.41
CA PHE A 885 -31.78 32.66 -13.43
C PHE A 885 -31.79 34.15 -13.06
N THR A 886 -31.04 34.51 -12.03
CA THR A 886 -30.79 35.91 -11.65
C THR A 886 -29.31 36.25 -11.52
N ALA A 887 -28.43 35.23 -11.51
CA ALA A 887 -27.00 35.44 -11.63
C ALA A 887 -26.68 36.11 -12.97
N ALA A 888 -25.95 37.22 -12.95
CA ALA A 888 -25.48 37.87 -14.15
C ALA A 888 -24.33 37.10 -14.79
N ALA A 889 -24.14 37.28 -16.11
CA ALA A 889 -22.89 36.89 -16.75
C ALA A 889 -21.73 37.69 -16.11
N PRO A 890 -20.61 37.04 -15.74
CA PRO A 890 -19.47 37.75 -15.20
C PRO A 890 -18.89 38.70 -16.25
N ASN A 891 -18.33 39.80 -15.78
CA ASN A 891 -17.60 40.72 -16.64
C ASN A 891 -16.36 40.01 -17.20
N PRO A 892 -16.17 39.92 -18.53
CA PRO A 892 -15.05 39.19 -19.14
C PRO A 892 -13.67 39.58 -18.61
N ALA A 893 -13.47 40.84 -18.21
CA ALA A 893 -12.20 41.30 -17.64
C ALA A 893 -11.89 40.69 -16.26
N ASP A 894 -12.93 40.36 -15.48
CA ASP A 894 -12.78 39.80 -14.13
C ASP A 894 -12.59 38.28 -14.14
N VAL A 895 -12.92 37.62 -15.26
CA VAL A 895 -12.85 36.17 -15.45
C VAL A 895 -11.99 35.74 -16.64
N GLU A 896 -11.11 36.62 -17.13
CA GLU A 896 -10.26 36.37 -18.32
C GLU A 896 -9.48 35.05 -18.19
N VAL A 897 -9.00 34.74 -16.98
CA VAL A 897 -8.29 33.50 -16.64
C VAL A 897 -9.15 32.24 -16.87
N HIS A 898 -10.47 32.37 -16.81
CA HIS A 898 -11.45 31.29 -16.99
C HIS A 898 -12.11 31.30 -18.38
N THR A 899 -12.00 32.38 -19.15
CA THR A 899 -12.57 32.48 -20.50
C THR A 899 -11.54 32.31 -21.61
N ALA A 900 -10.24 32.34 -21.30
CA ALA A 900 -9.17 32.11 -22.27
C ALA A 900 -9.22 30.65 -22.79
N PRO A 901 -9.45 30.42 -24.10
CA PRO A 901 -9.52 29.08 -24.67
C PRO A 901 -8.23 28.29 -24.54
N GLY A 902 -8.34 26.96 -24.60
CA GLY A 902 -7.20 26.06 -24.64
C GLY A 902 -7.10 25.11 -23.46
N LEU A 903 -6.09 24.24 -23.52
CA LEU A 903 -5.79 23.25 -22.48
C LEU A 903 -4.88 23.86 -21.41
N ARG A 904 -5.30 23.82 -20.15
CA ARG A 904 -4.48 24.19 -18.99
C ARG A 904 -3.95 22.92 -18.33
N THR A 905 -2.62 22.78 -18.28
CA THR A 905 -1.94 21.64 -17.64
C THR A 905 -1.04 22.13 -16.50
N GLY A 906 -0.56 21.21 -15.65
CA GLY A 906 0.18 21.51 -14.41
C GLY A 906 1.17 22.68 -14.47
N ALA A 907 2.00 22.80 -15.52
CA ALA A 907 2.97 23.90 -15.64
C ALA A 907 2.36 25.31 -15.79
N ASP A 908 1.18 25.42 -16.41
CA ASP A 908 0.42 26.67 -16.53
C ASP A 908 -0.41 26.99 -15.27
N LEU A 909 -0.59 26.00 -14.40
CA LEU A 909 -1.34 26.08 -13.14
C LEU A 909 -0.40 26.36 -11.95
N ASP A 910 0.83 25.86 -12.01
CA ASP A 910 1.82 25.97 -10.93
C ASP A 910 2.52 27.36 -10.91
N SER A 911 2.59 28.09 -12.03
CA SER A 911 3.37 29.36 -12.11
C SER A 911 2.66 30.62 -11.59
N SER A 912 1.39 30.53 -11.17
CA SER A 912 0.63 31.68 -10.63
C SER A 912 -0.21 31.40 -9.38
N GLU A 913 -0.22 30.18 -8.85
CA GLU A 913 -1.02 29.84 -7.68
C GLU A 913 -0.25 30.14 -6.38
N VAL A 914 0.02 31.42 -6.14
CA VAL A 914 0.26 31.88 -4.77
C VAL A 914 -1.01 31.56 -3.98
N LEU A 915 -0.89 30.67 -2.99
CA LEU A 915 -2.04 30.25 -2.19
C LEU A 915 -2.74 31.49 -1.58
N PRO A 916 -4.08 31.53 -1.56
CA PRO A 916 -4.81 32.60 -0.89
C PRO A 916 -4.36 32.71 0.57
N GLY A 917 -3.95 33.90 1.00
CA GLY A 917 -3.41 34.12 2.33
C GLY A 917 -1.88 34.00 2.45
N THR A 918 -1.17 33.63 1.39
CA THR A 918 0.31 33.64 1.37
C THR A 918 0.82 35.04 1.69
N MET A 919 1.82 35.14 2.58
CA MET A 919 2.44 36.41 2.95
C MET A 919 3.87 36.51 2.40
N ARG A 920 4.29 37.71 2.02
CA ARG A 920 5.65 38.05 1.61
C ARG A 920 6.15 39.32 2.30
N PHE A 921 7.45 39.54 2.32
CA PHE A 921 8.05 40.83 2.65
C PHE A 921 8.55 41.50 1.37
N ASN A 922 8.01 42.67 1.03
CA ASN A 922 8.47 43.47 -0.10
C ASN A 922 9.69 44.27 0.33
N GLU A 923 10.88 43.86 -0.14
CA GLU A 923 12.15 44.47 0.23
C GLU A 923 12.32 45.91 -0.29
N VAL A 924 11.73 46.21 -1.46
CA VAL A 924 11.82 47.54 -2.10
C VAL A 924 11.07 48.58 -1.29
N ASP A 925 9.84 48.25 -0.89
CA ASP A 925 8.97 49.14 -0.13
C ASP A 925 9.11 48.96 1.40
N SER A 926 9.91 47.98 1.84
CA SER A 926 10.10 47.62 3.25
C SER A 926 8.80 47.36 4.03
N ARG A 927 7.84 46.66 3.42
CA ARG A 927 6.52 46.34 4.01
C ARG A 927 6.13 44.88 3.84
N PHE A 928 5.21 44.39 4.67
CA PHE A 928 4.62 43.05 4.51
C PHE A 928 3.42 43.13 3.57
N GLU A 929 3.23 42.11 2.76
CA GLU A 929 2.10 41.99 1.84
C GLU A 929 1.48 40.59 1.93
N GLN A 930 0.16 40.47 1.77
CA GLN A 930 -0.56 39.20 1.70
C GLN A 930 -1.31 39.07 0.37
N PHE A 931 -1.22 37.89 -0.23
CA PHE A 931 -1.88 37.56 -1.48
C PHE A 931 -3.34 37.22 -1.25
N THR A 932 -4.21 37.91 -1.99
CA THR A 932 -5.65 37.69 -2.00
C THR A 932 -6.10 37.40 -3.42
N VAL A 933 -6.86 36.32 -3.61
CA VAL A 933 -7.39 35.97 -4.93
C VAL A 933 -8.21 37.13 -5.50
N GLY A 934 -7.97 37.45 -6.77
CA GLY A 934 -8.63 38.56 -7.47
C GLY A 934 -8.16 39.98 -7.09
N ARG A 935 -7.44 40.17 -5.99
CA ARG A 935 -6.86 41.48 -5.59
C ARG A 935 -5.34 41.56 -5.65
N GLY A 936 -4.65 40.43 -5.75
CA GLY A 936 -3.20 40.36 -5.72
C GLY A 936 -2.61 40.67 -4.33
N TRP A 937 -1.43 41.28 -4.30
CA TRP A 937 -0.69 41.57 -3.07
C TRP A 937 -1.19 42.85 -2.39
N SER A 938 -1.52 42.76 -1.10
CA SER A 938 -2.05 43.86 -0.29
C SER A 938 -1.25 44.05 1.00
N GLU A 939 -1.01 45.30 1.42
CA GLU A 939 -0.14 45.62 2.57
C GLU A 939 -0.73 45.15 3.92
N VAL A 940 0.13 44.58 4.76
CA VAL A 940 -0.17 44.14 6.13
C VAL A 940 0.74 44.86 7.12
N ASN A 941 0.14 45.44 8.17
CA ASN A 941 0.88 46.17 9.20
C ASN A 941 1.45 45.23 10.28
N CYS A 942 2.77 45.09 10.36
CA CYS A 942 3.45 44.45 11.48
C CYS A 942 3.97 45.50 12.48
N ARG A 943 3.60 45.39 13.76
CA ARG A 943 3.99 46.35 14.81
C ARG A 943 5.09 45.77 15.71
N GLY A 944 6.24 46.42 15.73
CA GLY A 944 7.38 46.07 16.58
C GLY A 944 8.55 45.47 15.79
N LYS A 945 9.77 45.91 16.11
CA LYS A 945 10.99 45.51 15.37
C LYS A 945 11.29 44.02 15.50
N ASP A 946 11.16 43.45 16.70
CA ASP A 946 11.41 42.02 16.92
C ASP A 946 10.34 41.14 16.25
N LEU A 947 9.08 41.60 16.19
CA LEU A 947 7.99 40.90 15.51
C LEU A 947 8.15 40.94 13.98
N ALA A 948 8.62 42.07 13.43
CA ALA A 948 8.92 42.19 12.01
C ALA A 948 10.07 41.25 11.59
N GLU A 949 11.13 41.16 12.38
CA GLU A 949 12.22 40.21 12.12
C GLU A 949 11.77 38.76 12.25
N GLN A 950 10.89 38.46 13.21
CA GLN A 950 10.28 37.14 13.35
C GLN A 950 9.41 36.78 12.14
N TRP A 951 8.59 37.72 11.64
CA TRP A 951 7.74 37.50 10.46
C TRP A 951 8.53 37.26 9.19
N LYS A 952 9.62 38.02 8.95
CA LYS A 952 10.52 37.77 7.81
C LYS A 952 11.11 36.36 7.85
N LYS A 953 11.49 35.88 9.04
CA LYS A 953 12.06 34.54 9.23
C LYS A 953 11.01 33.44 9.02
N LEU A 954 9.78 33.64 9.48
CA LEU A 954 8.68 32.71 9.24
C LEU A 954 8.26 32.65 7.77
N ILE A 955 8.25 33.79 7.08
CA ILE A 955 7.99 33.87 5.64
C ILE A 955 9.10 33.13 4.88
N ALA A 956 10.38 33.40 5.16
CA ALA A 956 11.50 32.71 4.53
C ALA A 956 11.50 31.20 4.80
N LEU A 957 11.09 30.77 6.00
CA LEU A 957 10.88 29.36 6.33
C LEU A 957 9.78 28.75 5.44
N GLY A 958 8.62 29.41 5.35
CA GLY A 958 7.51 28.99 4.51
C GLY A 958 7.88 28.91 3.02
N GLU A 959 8.56 29.93 2.49
CA GLU A 959 9.04 29.98 1.11
C GLU A 959 10.04 28.85 0.82
N THR A 960 10.98 28.58 1.74
CA THR A 960 11.95 27.48 1.57
C THR A 960 11.28 26.09 1.65
N VAL A 961 10.22 25.94 2.45
CA VAL A 961 9.41 24.71 2.48
C VAL A 961 8.64 24.52 1.16
N MET A 962 8.08 25.60 0.61
CA MET A 962 7.37 25.55 -0.67
C MET A 962 8.33 25.25 -1.83
N GLU A 963 9.48 25.91 -1.88
CA GLU A 963 10.55 25.63 -2.86
C GLU A 963 11.05 24.18 -2.75
N LEU A 964 11.21 23.64 -1.53
CA LEU A 964 11.58 22.24 -1.33
C LEU A 964 10.48 21.29 -1.83
N SER A 965 9.22 21.65 -1.61
CA SER A 965 8.06 20.88 -2.06
C SER A 965 7.94 20.90 -3.59
N GLU A 966 8.18 22.04 -4.23
CA GLU A 966 8.21 22.19 -5.70
C GLU A 966 9.38 21.42 -6.32
N ALA A 967 10.60 21.57 -5.79
CA ALA A 967 11.77 20.79 -6.20
C ALA A 967 11.61 19.27 -5.93
N SER A 968 10.67 18.87 -5.06
CA SER A 968 10.31 17.46 -4.83
C SER A 968 9.26 16.93 -5.79
N ARG A 969 8.57 17.81 -6.52
CA ARG A 969 7.54 17.47 -7.51
C ARG A 969 8.03 17.66 -8.94
N ASP A 970 9.03 18.52 -9.14
CA ASP A 970 9.71 18.74 -10.41
C ASP A 970 10.68 17.58 -10.71
N ALA A 971 10.54 17.01 -11.92
CA ALA A 971 11.36 15.91 -12.41
C ALA A 971 12.76 16.35 -12.86
N ALA A 972 12.99 17.65 -13.08
CA ALA A 972 14.31 18.20 -13.41
C ALA A 972 15.18 18.46 -12.17
N SER A 973 14.56 18.56 -10.98
CA SER A 973 15.25 18.83 -9.72
C SER A 973 15.93 17.56 -9.15
N THR A 974 17.24 17.62 -8.96
CA THR A 974 18.05 16.50 -8.47
C THR A 974 17.96 16.33 -6.94
N VAL A 975 18.47 15.22 -6.41
CA VAL A 975 18.56 15.01 -4.95
C VAL A 975 19.46 16.07 -4.30
N ALA A 976 20.55 16.47 -4.98
CA ALA A 976 21.46 17.50 -4.50
C ALA A 976 20.79 18.88 -4.40
N ASP A 977 19.97 19.25 -5.40
CA ASP A 977 19.22 20.51 -5.37
C ASP A 977 18.26 20.56 -4.17
N ARG A 978 17.56 19.45 -3.90
CA ARG A 978 16.70 19.31 -2.73
C ARG A 978 17.47 19.35 -1.41
N ASP A 979 18.67 18.79 -1.36
CA ASP A 979 19.51 18.81 -0.16
C ASP A 979 20.09 20.21 0.13
N VAL A 980 20.38 21.00 -0.89
CA VAL A 980 20.73 22.42 -0.74
C VAL A 980 19.55 23.19 -0.13
N ILE A 981 18.33 22.98 -0.63
CA ILE A 981 17.13 23.63 -0.09
C ILE A 981 16.84 23.15 1.35
N ARG A 982 17.01 21.85 1.66
CA ARG A 982 16.93 21.32 3.03
C ARG A 982 17.97 21.93 3.95
N GLY A 983 19.20 22.11 3.49
CA GLY A 983 20.25 22.80 4.24
C GLY A 983 19.88 24.24 4.59
N ARG A 984 19.32 24.98 3.61
CA ARG A 984 18.79 26.33 3.83
C ARG A 984 17.63 26.33 4.83
N LEU A 985 16.70 25.38 4.70
CA LEU A 985 15.56 25.22 5.60
C LEU A 985 15.99 24.95 7.05
N ASN A 986 16.92 24.01 7.23
CA ASN A 986 17.49 23.68 8.54
C ASN A 986 18.20 24.89 9.16
N GLY A 987 19.00 25.62 8.36
CA GLY A 987 19.66 26.84 8.82
C GLY A 987 18.68 27.92 9.27
N LEU A 988 17.60 28.14 8.51
CA LEU A 988 16.53 29.09 8.88
C LEU A 988 15.78 28.64 10.14
N TYR A 989 15.54 27.34 10.29
CA TYR A 989 14.84 26.76 11.44
C TYR A 989 15.68 26.84 12.72
N ASP A 990 16.96 26.50 12.64
CA ASP A 990 17.90 26.57 13.75
C ASP A 990 18.10 28.01 14.22
N ASP A 991 18.18 28.98 13.29
CA ASP A 991 18.26 30.40 13.62
C ASP A 991 16.96 30.89 14.30
N TYR A 992 15.80 30.50 13.75
CA TYR A 992 14.50 30.84 14.32
C TYR A 992 14.33 30.30 15.74
N THR A 993 14.60 29.00 15.94
CA THR A 993 14.46 28.35 17.25
C THR A 993 15.45 28.89 18.27
N ARG A 994 16.70 29.13 17.88
CA ARG A 994 17.71 29.74 18.76
C ARG A 994 17.28 31.11 19.28
N ARG A 995 16.62 31.90 18.45
CA ARG A 995 16.28 33.29 18.76
C ARG A 995 14.92 33.47 19.43
N TRP A 996 13.92 32.65 19.09
CA TRP A 996 12.54 32.82 19.57
C TRP A 996 11.95 31.61 20.32
N ALA A 997 12.50 30.40 20.21
CA ALA A 997 11.92 29.22 20.88
C ALA A 997 12.29 29.07 22.38
N ARG A 998 13.20 29.88 22.91
CA ARG A 998 13.55 29.90 24.34
C ARG A 998 12.69 30.83 25.21
N SER A 999 11.61 31.40 24.67
CA SER A 999 10.82 32.44 25.35
C SER A 999 9.54 31.94 26.04
N THR A 1000 9.17 30.66 25.95
CA THR A 1000 7.86 30.21 26.48
C THR A 1000 7.87 29.70 27.92
N ASP A 1001 9.01 29.73 28.63
CA ASP A 1001 9.09 29.30 30.04
C ASP A 1001 8.98 30.45 31.06
N SER A 1002 8.50 31.63 30.66
CA SER A 1002 8.12 32.65 31.64
C SER A 1002 6.99 33.57 31.17
N SER A 1003 5.75 33.12 31.31
CA SER A 1003 4.59 33.97 31.67
C SER A 1003 3.33 33.14 31.86
#